data_AF-A0A3M0NLJ8-F1
#
_entry.id   AF-A0A3M0NLJ8-F1
#
_cell.length_a   1.000
_cell.length_b   1.000
_cell.length_c   1.000
_cell.angle_alpha   90.00
_cell.angle_beta   90.00
_cell.angle_gamma   90.00
#
_symmetry.space_group_name_H-M   'P 1'
#
loop_
_entity.id
_entity.type
_entity.pdbx_description
1 polymer ?
#
loop_
_entity_poly.entity_id
_entity_poly.type
_entity_poly.pdbx_seq_one_letter_code
_entity_poly.pdbx_strand_id
1 'polypeptide(L)'
;MKLKKIKIVNFGQFSNVTFDLSSPKLNVFYGTNEAGKSTVVAFIKQIMFGFHLKKQSSAFFEDYTPLARVSPMGGSLFFENDQGDHFELERLYAGGKGLKGGTLTVKLNEQVVPESVFFEEIKNIDGDFYADSFIFNQDMLAKVEKIQQTDLLERIYYLGASNSDQLIDLRDDFAKKASDIFKKMGSNPPLNVLFNKLKDQRIKVDEAENEFNDYRTLSEQEKTQASALREQERALQKLQSEQEQLRQLQNQVPNYRKLIELEQEVEQVEFDPEKYQAAQRLDLEAKNLQKEQSELEQQLANFSSNDENQNSLKLLVQKKPEILQWRAEDRDCQQDFQQVSQQQEQLLTLNPDLHQITNLTQADIIQLQNDFEKLPSSEDNTSSSENAVGKYAAIGSGLIIVIGIILLVASSPLIGGLVMLIGLVGACWGIGKQKQEKRVLNQQAKQAKLIKEQRITFSHKYGLNPDQLDLHSLVNEWRQYQMLEQKKQDDLQHERELNEQLAKIAMKISATLDRSIEPSFEAVIASLDELENRLANSRHIADQRIDLQKRLAKTQAELHDLNLRLKTAFAQAQVQDMAEYQVLQAKSTRQAELKTKLSLLKDNLGENLAKIKQLQESDQLAKKLETVQIKIDQKQEVIKELQTKDAETKVKMTNLANSNAVFAAKQELANTETEFRNLSIEYLANLAASKWISRALDLASNERFPKMLKTAKEYLRLLTNNRYNSLNIDKKLTVTRFDGKKIKVQYLSRGTSEQLYFALKLAFVEQIKDQINLPILIDDSFVNFDDQRVNQIKQLLGQVSENNQVLIFTAQAGLVEKLQLKPLTFTKGTE
;
A
#
# COMPACT_ATOMS: atom_id res chain seq x y z
N MET A 1 6.68 -91.42 67.95
CA MET A 1 8.04 -91.28 68.51
C MET A 1 8.03 -91.18 70.04
N LYS A 2 8.59 -92.16 70.74
CA LYS A 2 8.64 -92.26 72.21
C LYS A 2 10.10 -92.26 72.69
N LEU A 3 10.47 -91.40 73.63
CA LEU A 3 11.81 -91.35 74.21
C LEU A 3 12.00 -92.52 75.20
N LYS A 4 13.07 -93.30 75.04
CA LYS A 4 13.40 -94.48 75.84
C LYS A 4 14.59 -94.28 76.78
N LYS A 5 15.57 -93.46 76.40
CA LYS A 5 16.77 -93.21 77.22
C LYS A 5 17.33 -91.81 76.96
N ILE A 6 17.89 -91.21 78.00
CA ILE A 6 18.60 -89.92 77.99
C ILE A 6 20.00 -90.19 78.53
N LYS A 7 21.05 -89.85 77.79
CA LYS A 7 22.46 -90.05 78.17
C LYS A 7 23.20 -88.71 78.08
N ILE A 8 23.47 -88.07 79.21
CA ILE A 8 24.14 -86.78 79.29
C ILE A 8 25.63 -87.00 79.50
N VAL A 9 26.47 -86.55 78.57
CA VAL A 9 27.94 -86.60 78.68
C VAL A 9 28.41 -85.43 79.55
N ASN A 10 28.12 -84.19 79.14
CA ASN A 10 28.28 -82.98 79.97
C ASN A 10 27.23 -81.93 79.55
N PHE A 11 26.33 -81.52 80.44
CA PHE A 11 25.36 -80.46 80.17
C PHE A 11 24.86 -79.79 81.46
N GLY A 12 24.99 -78.47 81.56
CA GLY A 12 24.67 -77.71 82.77
C GLY A 12 25.41 -78.25 84.00
N GLN A 13 24.66 -78.81 84.96
CA GLN A 13 25.19 -79.41 86.19
C GLN A 13 25.38 -80.93 86.14
N PHE A 14 25.07 -81.59 85.01
CA PHE A 14 25.19 -83.04 84.86
C PHE A 14 26.44 -83.41 84.07
N SER A 15 27.17 -84.41 84.56
CA SER A 15 28.26 -85.09 83.85
C SER A 15 28.10 -86.60 83.99
N ASN A 16 28.22 -87.33 82.89
CA ASN A 16 28.06 -88.79 82.78
C ASN A 16 26.78 -89.36 83.45
N VAL A 17 25.64 -88.68 83.29
CA VAL A 17 24.35 -89.10 83.87
C VAL A 17 23.48 -89.80 82.82
N THR A 18 22.83 -90.90 83.20
CA THR A 18 21.90 -91.63 82.33
C THR A 18 20.54 -91.82 83.01
N PHE A 19 19.46 -91.57 82.27
CA PHE A 19 18.09 -91.84 82.68
C PHE A 19 17.43 -92.81 81.69
N ASP A 20 17.03 -93.99 82.18
CA ASP A 20 16.28 -94.99 81.42
C ASP A 20 14.78 -94.85 81.73
N LEU A 21 13.96 -94.68 80.69
CA LEU A 21 12.52 -94.39 80.80
C LEU A 21 11.73 -95.70 80.77
N SER A 22 11.38 -96.18 81.97
CA SER A 22 10.72 -97.48 82.18
C SER A 22 9.28 -97.56 81.65
N SER A 23 8.65 -96.43 81.29
CA SER A 23 7.26 -96.36 80.83
C SER A 23 7.15 -95.76 79.41
N PRO A 24 6.47 -96.45 78.47
CA PRO A 24 6.15 -95.87 77.16
C PRO A 24 5.01 -94.84 77.23
N LYS A 25 4.29 -94.73 78.35
CA LYS A 25 3.15 -93.84 78.56
C LYS A 25 3.49 -92.58 79.37
N LEU A 26 3.85 -92.76 80.65
CA LEU A 26 4.04 -91.67 81.61
C LEU A 26 5.26 -91.96 82.50
N ASN A 27 6.19 -91.01 82.57
CA ASN A 27 7.34 -91.03 83.46
C ASN A 27 7.38 -89.75 84.31
N VAL A 28 7.96 -89.84 85.51
CA VAL A 28 8.03 -88.72 86.47
C VAL A 28 9.45 -88.54 86.97
N PHE A 29 10.01 -87.37 86.74
CA PHE A 29 11.29 -86.90 87.28
C PHE A 29 11.02 -86.10 88.55
N TYR A 30 11.57 -86.53 89.68
CA TYR A 30 11.35 -85.92 90.99
C TYR A 30 12.65 -85.40 91.60
N GLY A 31 12.63 -84.15 92.02
CA GLY A 31 13.71 -83.52 92.77
C GLY A 31 13.34 -82.12 93.23
N THR A 32 14.08 -81.62 94.23
CA THR A 32 13.93 -80.28 94.77
C THR A 32 14.07 -79.20 93.70
N ASN A 33 13.85 -77.94 94.07
CA ASN A 33 14.34 -76.83 93.29
C ASN A 33 15.88 -76.97 93.12
N GLU A 34 16.41 -76.46 92.02
CA GLU A 34 17.83 -76.56 91.63
C GLU A 34 18.37 -77.99 91.39
N ALA A 35 17.54 -79.03 91.51
CA ALA A 35 17.94 -80.42 91.22
C ALA A 35 18.22 -80.71 89.72
N GLY A 36 18.05 -79.73 88.83
CA GLY A 36 18.38 -79.83 87.40
C GLY A 36 17.21 -80.31 86.50
N LYS A 37 15.97 -80.17 86.97
CA LYS A 37 14.74 -80.52 86.24
C LYS A 37 14.67 -79.87 84.85
N SER A 38 14.61 -78.53 84.82
CA SER A 38 14.63 -77.71 83.62
C SER A 38 15.90 -77.93 82.78
N THR A 39 17.03 -78.27 83.41
CA THR A 39 18.28 -78.62 82.73
C THR A 39 18.15 -79.89 81.87
N VAL A 40 17.35 -80.89 82.28
CA VAL A 40 17.04 -82.06 81.43
C VAL A 40 16.04 -81.71 80.32
N VAL A 41 15.04 -80.86 80.60
CA VAL A 41 14.11 -80.35 79.58
C VAL A 41 14.88 -79.56 78.49
N ALA A 42 15.84 -78.74 78.89
CA ALA A 42 16.74 -78.02 78.00
C ALA A 42 17.71 -78.94 77.27
N PHE A 43 18.21 -80.00 77.89
CA PHE A 43 19.00 -81.04 77.21
C PHE A 43 18.19 -81.68 76.07
N ILE A 44 16.93 -82.09 76.33
CA ILE A 44 16.07 -82.69 75.30
C ILE A 44 15.87 -81.72 74.13
N LYS A 45 15.52 -80.45 74.41
CA LYS A 45 15.42 -79.39 73.38
C LYS A 45 16.71 -79.28 72.55
N GLN A 46 17.86 -79.15 73.20
CA GLN A 46 19.11 -78.78 72.54
C GLN A 46 19.82 -79.94 71.83
N ILE A 47 19.62 -81.20 72.24
CA ILE A 47 20.09 -82.35 71.46
C ILE A 47 19.31 -82.49 70.15
N MET A 48 17.99 -82.29 70.16
CA MET A 48 17.18 -82.30 68.93
C MET A 48 17.55 -81.12 68.02
N PHE A 49 17.39 -79.88 68.48
CA PHE A 49 17.40 -78.69 67.60
C PHE A 49 18.71 -77.88 67.60
N GLY A 50 19.66 -78.20 68.47
CA GLY A 50 20.99 -77.55 68.54
C GLY A 50 21.23 -76.71 69.80
N PHE A 51 22.51 -76.47 70.11
CA PHE A 51 22.94 -75.59 71.20
C PHE A 51 22.93 -74.11 70.76
N HIS A 52 22.51 -73.19 71.63
CA HIS A 52 22.40 -71.76 71.29
C HIS A 52 23.50 -70.90 71.93
N LEU A 53 24.68 -70.93 71.31
CA LEU A 53 25.87 -70.22 71.79
C LEU A 53 25.90 -68.73 71.36
N LYS A 54 24.96 -67.96 71.92
CA LYS A 54 24.81 -66.49 71.94
C LYS A 54 24.41 -65.77 70.63
N LYS A 55 23.83 -64.56 70.85
CA LYS A 55 23.37 -63.55 69.87
C LYS A 55 22.03 -63.80 69.14
N GLN A 56 21.00 -64.24 69.86
CA GLN A 56 19.64 -63.67 69.73
C GLN A 56 18.83 -64.02 70.99
N SER A 57 17.98 -63.10 71.46
CA SER A 57 17.15 -63.30 72.66
C SER A 57 15.79 -63.91 72.29
N SER A 58 15.78 -65.19 71.87
CA SER A 58 14.53 -65.94 71.82
C SER A 58 14.14 -66.38 73.24
N ALA A 59 12.85 -66.57 73.50
CA ALA A 59 12.34 -67.07 74.78
C ALA A 59 12.53 -68.59 74.96
N PHE A 60 13.35 -69.21 74.11
CA PHE A 60 13.45 -70.65 73.93
C PHE A 60 14.69 -71.27 74.57
N PHE A 61 15.83 -70.58 74.46
CA PHE A 61 17.16 -71.12 74.77
C PHE A 61 17.75 -70.48 76.02
N GLU A 62 17.80 -71.27 77.08
CA GLU A 62 18.57 -71.00 78.30
C GLU A 62 20.07 -71.27 78.06
N ASP A 63 20.96 -70.39 78.55
CA ASP A 63 22.43 -70.42 78.34
C ASP A 63 23.11 -71.50 79.23
N TYR A 64 22.75 -72.76 79.01
CA TYR A 64 23.27 -73.93 79.73
C TYR A 64 24.64 -74.37 79.20
N THR A 65 25.70 -73.74 79.69
CA THR A 65 27.07 -74.27 79.55
C THR A 65 27.41 -75.25 80.68
N PRO A 66 28.27 -76.27 80.46
CA PRO A 66 28.69 -77.17 81.55
C PRO A 66 29.47 -76.42 82.62
N LEU A 67 29.02 -76.51 83.88
CA LEU A 67 29.60 -75.75 85.01
C LEU A 67 31.11 -76.02 85.19
N ALA A 68 31.52 -77.28 85.03
CA ALA A 68 32.92 -77.71 85.14
C ALA A 68 33.79 -77.38 83.90
N ARG A 69 33.23 -76.74 82.86
CA ARG A 69 33.89 -76.40 81.58
C ARG A 69 34.51 -77.59 80.82
N VAL A 70 34.06 -78.81 81.13
CA VAL A 70 34.53 -80.06 80.50
C VAL A 70 34.00 -80.17 79.05
N SER A 71 34.81 -80.73 78.16
CA SER A 71 34.51 -80.98 76.76
C SER A 71 34.64 -82.49 76.46
N PRO A 72 33.77 -83.10 75.63
CA PRO A 72 32.66 -82.46 74.90
C PRO A 72 31.43 -82.19 75.78
N MET A 73 30.70 -81.13 75.42
CA MET A 73 29.34 -80.84 75.86
C MET A 73 28.34 -81.66 75.03
N GLY A 74 27.21 -82.05 75.63
CA GLY A 74 26.12 -82.74 74.94
C GLY A 74 25.91 -84.19 75.41
N GLY A 75 25.46 -85.06 74.50
CA GLY A 75 25.15 -86.46 74.75
C GLY A 75 24.13 -87.03 73.76
N SER A 76 23.42 -88.10 74.15
CA SER A 76 22.50 -88.85 73.29
C SER A 76 21.06 -88.89 73.83
N LEU A 77 20.08 -88.81 72.92
CA LEU A 77 18.69 -89.19 73.13
C LEU A 77 18.38 -90.46 72.32
N PHE A 78 17.60 -91.38 72.89
CA PHE A 78 17.17 -92.61 72.21
C PHE A 78 15.65 -92.62 72.09
N PHE A 79 15.13 -92.66 70.87
CA PHE A 79 13.70 -92.72 70.58
C PHE A 79 13.32 -94.04 69.90
N GLU A 80 12.05 -94.38 70.00
CA GLU A 80 11.39 -95.47 69.28
C GLU A 80 10.23 -94.89 68.46
N ASN A 81 10.17 -95.14 67.15
CA ASN A 81 9.01 -94.73 66.35
C ASN A 81 7.81 -95.67 66.59
N ASP A 82 6.69 -95.40 65.93
CA ASP A 82 5.48 -96.21 66.07
C ASP A 82 5.45 -97.44 65.14
N GLN A 83 6.53 -97.65 64.35
CA GLN A 83 6.80 -98.86 63.55
C GLN A 83 7.73 -99.86 64.30
N GLY A 84 8.48 -99.38 65.30
CA GLY A 84 9.42 -100.16 66.12
C GLY A 84 10.90 -99.77 65.93
N ASP A 85 11.23 -98.87 65.02
CA ASP A 85 12.61 -98.45 64.76
C ASP A 85 13.21 -97.66 65.91
N HIS A 86 14.50 -97.86 66.15
CA HIS A 86 15.28 -97.17 67.18
C HIS A 86 16.14 -96.06 66.59
N PHE A 87 15.87 -94.82 66.98
CA PHE A 87 16.66 -93.64 66.62
C PHE A 87 17.59 -93.25 67.78
N GLU A 88 18.90 -93.17 67.56
CA GLU A 88 19.83 -92.46 68.45
C GLU A 88 20.17 -91.09 67.86
N LEU A 89 19.97 -90.03 68.63
CA LEU A 89 20.42 -88.67 68.32
C LEU A 89 21.55 -88.34 69.29
N GLU A 90 22.80 -88.49 68.85
CA GLU A 90 23.96 -88.00 69.59
C GLU A 90 24.33 -86.61 69.08
N ARG A 91 24.25 -85.58 69.94
CA ARG A 91 24.73 -84.23 69.60
C ARG A 91 25.85 -83.82 70.55
N LEU A 92 27.01 -83.51 69.98
CA LEU A 92 28.22 -83.15 70.73
C LEU A 92 28.79 -81.80 70.27
N TYR A 93 29.27 -81.03 71.24
CA TYR A 93 29.99 -79.77 71.02
C TYR A 93 31.33 -79.83 71.75
N ALA A 94 32.41 -79.97 70.98
CA ALA A 94 33.78 -79.80 71.45
C ALA A 94 34.26 -78.37 71.13
N GLY A 95 34.71 -77.65 72.16
CA GLY A 95 35.07 -76.25 72.03
C GLY A 95 36.22 -76.02 71.03
N GLY A 96 35.97 -75.23 69.99
CA GLY A 96 37.00 -74.72 69.08
C GLY A 96 37.02 -75.26 67.65
N LYS A 97 36.25 -76.31 67.30
CA LYS A 97 36.21 -76.85 65.92
C LYS A 97 34.83 -77.28 65.39
N GLY A 98 33.74 -77.02 66.11
CA GLY A 98 32.37 -77.42 65.72
C GLY A 98 31.52 -76.32 65.08
N LEU A 99 30.43 -76.72 64.43
CA LEU A 99 29.28 -75.84 64.16
C LEU A 99 28.77 -75.21 65.45
N LYS A 100 28.25 -73.97 65.39
CA LYS A 100 27.76 -73.24 66.58
C LYS A 100 26.65 -73.96 67.34
N GLY A 101 25.88 -74.81 66.65
CA GLY A 101 24.82 -75.64 67.22
C GLY A 101 25.27 -77.01 67.77
N GLY A 102 26.57 -77.35 67.68
CA GLY A 102 27.07 -78.71 67.89
C GLY A 102 26.75 -79.65 66.73
N THR A 103 27.60 -80.66 66.52
CA THR A 103 27.41 -81.67 65.46
C THR A 103 26.38 -82.69 65.92
N LEU A 104 25.34 -82.92 65.11
CA LEU A 104 24.40 -84.03 65.31
C LEU A 104 24.91 -85.27 64.57
N THR A 105 24.68 -86.45 65.14
CA THR A 105 24.81 -87.74 64.49
C THR A 105 23.53 -88.51 64.77
N VAL A 106 22.74 -88.73 63.72
CA VAL A 106 21.55 -89.57 63.78
C VAL A 106 21.94 -91.00 63.41
N LYS A 107 21.50 -91.97 64.22
CA LYS A 107 21.54 -93.39 63.86
C LYS A 107 20.12 -93.93 63.83
N LEU A 108 19.82 -94.77 62.85
CA LEU A 108 18.59 -95.54 62.72
C LEU A 108 18.97 -97.02 62.79
N ASN A 109 18.45 -97.76 63.77
CA ASN A 109 18.76 -99.17 64.00
C ASN A 109 20.29 -99.43 63.97
N GLU A 110 21.01 -98.67 64.80
CA GLU A 110 22.48 -98.60 64.93
C GLU A 110 23.28 -98.04 63.73
N GLN A 111 22.68 -97.89 62.55
CA GLN A 111 23.36 -97.36 61.35
C GLN A 111 23.28 -95.83 61.26
N VAL A 112 24.39 -95.15 60.97
CA VAL A 112 24.41 -93.68 60.80
C VAL A 112 23.62 -93.28 59.54
N VAL A 113 22.70 -92.33 59.68
CA VAL A 113 21.83 -91.82 58.59
C VAL A 113 21.91 -90.28 58.49
N PRO A 114 21.53 -89.67 57.35
CA PRO A 114 21.43 -88.22 57.23
C PRO A 114 20.48 -87.61 58.26
N GLU A 115 20.78 -86.40 58.75
CA GLU A 115 19.94 -85.71 59.74
C GLU A 115 18.48 -85.57 59.29
N SER A 116 18.24 -85.39 57.98
CA SER A 116 16.89 -85.24 57.42
C SER A 116 15.98 -86.43 57.68
N VAL A 117 16.51 -87.66 57.80
CA VAL A 117 15.70 -88.86 58.07
C VAL A 117 14.97 -88.76 59.41
N PHE A 118 15.58 -88.14 60.42
CA PHE A 118 14.89 -87.86 61.68
C PHE A 118 13.93 -86.67 61.56
N PHE A 119 14.32 -85.60 60.88
CA PHE A 119 13.46 -84.42 60.73
C PHE A 119 12.20 -84.73 59.90
N GLU A 120 12.29 -85.52 58.83
CA GLU A 120 11.15 -85.99 58.01
C GLU A 120 10.19 -86.88 58.82
N GLU A 121 10.70 -87.72 59.74
CA GLU A 121 9.89 -88.49 60.68
C GLU A 121 9.07 -87.56 61.59
N ILE A 122 9.67 -86.48 62.11
CA ILE A 122 8.97 -85.43 62.87
C ILE A 122 8.38 -84.30 61.99
N LYS A 123 8.18 -84.56 60.68
CA LYS A 123 7.54 -83.66 59.69
C LYS A 123 8.18 -82.27 59.56
N ASN A 124 9.50 -82.21 59.76
CA ASN A 124 10.36 -81.04 59.61
C ASN A 124 9.96 -79.83 60.48
N ILE A 125 9.37 -80.06 61.65
CA ILE A 125 9.13 -78.98 62.63
C ILE A 125 10.46 -78.33 63.05
N ASP A 126 10.44 -77.02 63.23
CA ASP A 126 11.54 -76.31 63.85
C ASP A 126 11.54 -76.46 65.39
N GLY A 127 12.58 -75.91 66.01
CA GLY A 127 12.72 -75.91 67.45
C GLY A 127 11.58 -75.16 68.14
N ASP A 128 11.31 -73.91 67.71
CA ASP A 128 10.32 -73.02 68.33
C ASP A 128 8.94 -73.69 68.39
N PHE A 129 8.47 -74.29 67.29
CA PHE A 129 7.24 -75.08 67.25
C PHE A 129 7.22 -76.21 68.28
N TYR A 130 8.33 -76.92 68.47
CA TYR A 130 8.41 -78.03 69.44
C TYR A 130 8.20 -77.55 70.88
N ALA A 131 8.89 -76.51 71.36
CA ALA A 131 8.64 -76.03 72.73
C ALA A 131 7.28 -75.34 72.87
N ASP A 132 6.86 -74.59 71.86
CA ASP A 132 5.59 -73.87 71.92
C ASP A 132 4.37 -74.81 71.79
N SER A 133 4.57 -76.07 71.39
CA SER A 133 3.52 -77.11 71.30
C SER A 133 3.64 -78.22 72.36
N PHE A 134 4.79 -78.90 72.43
CA PHE A 134 4.99 -80.10 73.27
C PHE A 134 5.54 -79.82 74.66
N ILE A 135 6.03 -78.60 74.93
CA ILE A 135 6.61 -78.23 76.24
C ILE A 135 5.66 -77.31 77.01
N PHE A 136 5.51 -77.60 78.30
CA PHE A 136 4.61 -76.92 79.23
C PHE A 136 5.43 -76.47 80.43
N ASN A 137 5.55 -75.16 80.64
CA ASN A 137 6.21 -74.57 81.80
C ASN A 137 5.37 -73.42 82.38
N GLN A 138 5.66 -73.03 83.63
CA GLN A 138 4.86 -72.05 84.37
C GLN A 138 4.76 -70.68 83.66
N ASP A 139 5.83 -70.23 83.00
CA ASP A 139 5.87 -68.94 82.30
C ASP A 139 5.08 -68.91 81.00
N MET A 140 4.94 -70.04 80.30
CA MET A 140 4.02 -70.15 79.17
C MET A 140 2.57 -70.17 79.65
N LEU A 141 2.25 -70.90 80.74
CA LEU A 141 0.89 -70.95 81.29
C LEU A 141 0.36 -69.57 81.73
N ALA A 142 1.24 -68.67 82.17
CA ALA A 142 0.88 -67.31 82.56
C ALA A 142 0.49 -66.36 81.39
N LYS A 143 0.75 -66.72 80.12
CA LYS A 143 0.61 -65.80 78.97
C LYS A 143 -0.74 -65.89 78.22
N VAL A 144 -1.67 -66.72 78.67
CA VAL A 144 -2.93 -67.08 77.98
C VAL A 144 -3.81 -65.92 77.54
N GLU A 145 -3.78 -64.78 78.25
CA GLU A 145 -4.65 -63.62 77.94
C GLU A 145 -4.39 -62.98 76.57
N LYS A 146 -3.20 -63.21 76.00
CA LYS A 146 -2.78 -62.61 74.71
C LYS A 146 -3.23 -63.41 73.48
N ILE A 147 -3.72 -64.64 73.66
CA ILE A 147 -3.98 -65.59 72.57
C ILE A 147 -5.23 -65.19 71.77
N GLN A 148 -5.09 -65.17 70.46
CA GLN A 148 -6.14 -64.93 69.47
C GLN A 148 -6.45 -66.20 68.67
N GLN A 149 -7.48 -66.14 67.83
CA GLN A 149 -7.89 -67.25 66.97
C GLN A 149 -6.82 -67.58 65.91
N THR A 150 -6.18 -66.54 65.37
CA THR A 150 -5.06 -66.60 64.42
C THR A 150 -3.93 -67.48 64.94
N ASP A 151 -3.45 -67.19 66.16
CA ASP A 151 -2.25 -67.79 66.75
C ASP A 151 -2.42 -69.29 67.05
N LEU A 152 -3.66 -69.80 67.04
CA LEU A 152 -4.01 -71.22 67.17
C LEU A 152 -4.35 -71.87 65.82
N LEU A 153 -4.91 -71.12 64.86
CA LEU A 153 -5.14 -71.58 63.50
C LEU A 153 -3.82 -71.76 62.74
N GLU A 154 -2.89 -70.81 62.86
CA GLU A 154 -1.58 -70.84 62.21
C GLU A 154 -0.77 -72.07 62.64
N ARG A 155 -0.82 -72.47 63.92
CA ARG A 155 -0.21 -73.73 64.41
C ARG A 155 -0.81 -74.98 63.80
N ILE A 156 -2.11 -74.97 63.48
CA ILE A 156 -2.78 -76.08 62.79
C ILE A 156 -2.47 -76.03 61.28
N TYR A 157 -2.30 -74.86 60.70
CA TYR A 157 -1.94 -74.69 59.29
C TYR A 157 -0.50 -75.16 59.04
N TYR A 158 0.44 -74.83 59.94
CA TYR A 158 1.84 -75.26 59.94
C TYR A 158 1.98 -76.77 59.70
N LEU A 159 1.19 -77.61 60.38
CA LEU A 159 1.15 -79.06 60.19
C LEU A 159 0.06 -79.59 59.26
N GLY A 160 -0.92 -78.75 58.89
CA GLY A 160 -2.10 -79.15 58.11
C GLY A 160 -1.87 -79.15 56.60
N ALA A 161 -0.85 -78.44 56.11
CA ALA A 161 -0.49 -78.38 54.70
C ALA A 161 1.03 -78.29 54.51
N SER A 162 1.55 -79.01 53.52
CA SER A 162 2.92 -78.80 53.02
C SER A 162 3.06 -77.37 52.49
N ASN A 163 4.16 -76.71 52.86
CA ASN A 163 4.47 -75.31 52.51
C ASN A 163 3.39 -74.29 52.95
N SER A 164 2.68 -74.60 54.04
CA SER A 164 1.69 -73.74 54.70
C SER A 164 2.18 -72.31 54.94
N ASP A 165 3.42 -72.14 55.43
CA ASP A 165 4.01 -70.83 55.70
C ASP A 165 4.14 -69.97 54.43
N GLN A 166 4.58 -70.56 53.32
CA GLN A 166 4.68 -69.87 52.02
C GLN A 166 3.30 -69.41 51.52
N LEU A 167 2.24 -70.15 51.84
CA LEU A 167 0.86 -69.77 51.54
C LEU A 167 0.33 -68.68 52.49
N ILE A 168 0.75 -68.68 53.76
CA ILE A 168 0.44 -67.62 54.74
C ILE A 168 1.10 -66.29 54.35
N ASP A 169 2.39 -66.33 54.00
CA ASP A 169 3.11 -65.16 53.47
C ASP A 169 2.42 -64.64 52.19
N LEU A 170 2.15 -65.52 51.23
CA LEU A 170 1.51 -65.14 49.96
C LEU A 170 0.09 -64.57 50.15
N ARG A 171 -0.70 -65.11 51.10
CA ARG A 171 -2.02 -64.59 51.50
C ARG A 171 -1.92 -63.13 51.95
N ASP A 172 -0.91 -62.80 52.76
CA ASP A 172 -0.76 -61.48 53.37
C ASP A 172 -0.07 -60.49 52.44
N ASP A 173 0.83 -60.95 51.58
CA ASP A 173 1.43 -60.14 50.53
C ASP A 173 0.38 -59.70 49.49
N PHE A 174 -0.56 -60.59 49.12
CA PHE A 174 -1.74 -60.24 48.33
C PHE A 174 -2.73 -59.32 49.08
N ALA A 175 -2.95 -59.55 50.38
CA ALA A 175 -3.79 -58.67 51.19
C ALA A 175 -3.22 -57.23 51.26
N LYS A 176 -1.91 -57.11 51.40
CA LYS A 176 -1.16 -55.85 51.43
C LYS A 176 -1.25 -55.12 50.09
N LYS A 177 -0.98 -55.79 48.96
CA LYS A 177 -1.11 -55.20 47.61
C LYS A 177 -2.52 -54.66 47.36
N ALA A 178 -3.56 -55.43 47.69
CA ALA A 178 -4.94 -54.96 47.61
C ALA A 178 -5.20 -53.73 48.50
N SER A 179 -4.69 -53.76 49.74
CA SER A 179 -4.80 -52.66 50.71
C SER A 179 -4.11 -51.39 50.21
N ASP A 180 -2.97 -51.49 49.53
CA ASP A 180 -2.21 -50.32 49.07
C ASP A 180 -2.81 -49.68 47.80
N ILE A 181 -3.58 -50.43 47.00
CA ILE A 181 -4.38 -49.90 45.90
C ILE A 181 -5.68 -49.21 46.40
N PHE A 182 -6.39 -49.82 47.36
CA PHE A 182 -7.67 -49.31 47.86
C PHE A 182 -7.90 -49.61 49.35
N LYS A 183 -8.41 -48.60 50.08
CA LYS A 183 -8.89 -48.76 51.47
C LYS A 183 -10.28 -48.13 51.61
N LYS A 184 -11.24 -48.86 52.21
CA LYS A 184 -12.64 -48.41 52.38
C LYS A 184 -12.80 -47.05 53.11
N MET A 185 -11.81 -46.68 53.94
CA MET A 185 -11.76 -45.39 54.66
C MET A 185 -10.44 -44.65 54.43
N GLY A 186 -9.70 -44.96 53.35
CA GLY A 186 -8.47 -44.25 52.98
C GLY A 186 -8.74 -43.16 51.95
N SER A 187 -8.19 -41.97 52.16
CA SER A 187 -8.15 -40.89 51.16
C SER A 187 -7.04 -41.08 50.14
N ASN A 188 -5.89 -41.62 50.58
CA ASN A 188 -4.63 -41.59 49.85
C ASN A 188 -4.37 -42.76 48.85
N PRO A 189 -4.98 -43.97 48.95
CA PRO A 189 -4.71 -45.04 48.00
C PRO A 189 -5.10 -44.65 46.56
N PRO A 190 -4.35 -45.08 45.51
CA PRO A 190 -4.56 -44.61 44.14
C PRO A 190 -6.00 -44.74 43.65
N LEU A 191 -6.69 -45.86 43.95
CA LEU A 191 -8.06 -46.05 43.48
C LEU A 191 -9.07 -45.13 44.18
N ASN A 192 -8.82 -44.75 45.45
CA ASN A 192 -9.61 -43.76 46.17
C ASN A 192 -9.41 -42.35 45.59
N VAL A 193 -8.17 -41.99 45.21
CA VAL A 193 -7.86 -40.70 44.56
C VAL A 193 -8.51 -40.62 43.18
N LEU A 194 -8.39 -41.67 42.37
CA LEU A 194 -9.01 -41.74 41.04
C LEU A 194 -10.55 -41.69 41.10
N PHE A 195 -11.18 -42.31 42.09
CA PHE A 195 -12.63 -42.21 42.28
C PHE A 195 -13.11 -40.76 42.48
N ASN A 196 -12.39 -39.98 43.29
CA ASN A 196 -12.70 -38.56 43.49
C ASN A 196 -12.43 -37.76 42.22
N LYS A 197 -11.27 -37.97 41.57
CA LYS A 197 -10.91 -37.31 40.31
C LYS A 197 -11.95 -37.56 39.20
N LEU A 198 -12.51 -38.78 39.11
CA LEU A 198 -13.59 -39.11 38.17
C LEU A 198 -14.87 -38.33 38.45
N LYS A 199 -15.26 -38.19 39.72
CA LYS A 199 -16.43 -37.40 40.10
C LYS A 199 -16.26 -35.93 39.69
N ASP A 200 -15.09 -35.36 39.97
CA ASP A 200 -14.80 -33.96 39.69
C ASP A 200 -14.63 -33.70 38.18
N GLN A 201 -14.04 -34.64 37.43
CA GLN A 201 -13.94 -34.55 35.96
C GLN A 201 -15.29 -34.72 35.25
N ARG A 202 -16.22 -35.53 35.78
CA ARG A 202 -17.59 -35.61 35.24
C ARG A 202 -18.32 -34.29 35.38
N ILE A 203 -18.28 -33.66 36.56
CA ILE A 203 -18.85 -32.33 36.79
C ILE A 203 -18.28 -31.31 35.78
N LYS A 204 -16.96 -31.32 35.54
CA LYS A 204 -16.32 -30.44 34.53
C LYS A 204 -16.73 -30.72 33.08
N VAL A 205 -17.04 -31.98 32.73
CA VAL A 205 -17.59 -32.32 31.41
C VAL A 205 -19.01 -31.79 31.28
N ASP A 206 -19.84 -31.97 32.31
CA ASP A 206 -21.21 -31.45 32.33
C ASP A 206 -21.22 -29.90 32.26
N GLU A 207 -20.35 -29.22 33.02
CA GLU A 207 -20.16 -27.76 32.98
C GLU A 207 -19.76 -27.29 31.57
N ALA A 208 -18.74 -27.91 30.96
CA ALA A 208 -18.26 -27.54 29.63
C ALA A 208 -19.28 -27.84 28.51
N GLU A 209 -20.08 -28.91 28.62
CA GLU A 209 -21.17 -29.17 27.67
C GLU A 209 -22.26 -28.10 27.76
N ASN A 210 -22.59 -27.62 28.96
CA ASN A 210 -23.55 -26.53 29.13
C ASN A 210 -23.02 -25.21 28.51
N GLU A 211 -21.77 -24.82 28.79
CA GLU A 211 -21.15 -23.64 28.15
C GLU A 211 -21.15 -23.73 26.61
N PHE A 212 -20.91 -24.93 26.05
CA PHE A 212 -20.95 -25.13 24.61
C PHE A 212 -22.37 -25.05 24.01
N ASN A 213 -23.38 -25.52 24.74
CA ASN A 213 -24.79 -25.39 24.35
C ASN A 213 -25.25 -23.92 24.41
N ASP A 214 -24.81 -23.15 25.40
CA ASP A 214 -25.05 -21.71 25.49
C ASP A 214 -24.35 -20.96 24.34
N TYR A 215 -23.07 -21.28 24.06
CA TYR A 215 -22.33 -20.71 22.93
C TYR A 215 -23.04 -20.98 21.60
N ARG A 216 -23.51 -22.22 21.38
CA ARG A 216 -24.26 -22.59 20.19
C ARG A 216 -25.56 -21.79 20.07
N THR A 217 -26.31 -21.68 21.16
CA THR A 217 -27.58 -20.93 21.20
C THR A 217 -27.35 -19.46 20.86
N LEU A 218 -26.30 -18.85 21.42
CA LEU A 218 -25.91 -17.48 21.10
C LEU A 218 -25.40 -17.32 19.66
N SER A 219 -24.74 -18.32 19.08
CA SER A 219 -24.32 -18.31 17.66
C SER A 219 -25.52 -18.36 16.70
N GLU A 220 -26.53 -19.17 17.01
CA GLU A 220 -27.78 -19.22 16.24
C GLU A 220 -28.58 -17.90 16.39
N GLN A 221 -28.50 -17.23 17.55
CA GLN A 221 -29.04 -15.88 17.77
C GLN A 221 -28.28 -14.77 17.03
N GLU A 222 -26.94 -14.73 17.08
CA GLU A 222 -26.09 -13.77 16.36
C GLU A 222 -26.41 -13.80 14.86
N LYS A 223 -26.41 -14.99 14.27
CA LYS A 223 -26.71 -15.20 12.85
C LYS A 223 -28.09 -14.66 12.47
N THR A 224 -29.06 -14.77 13.37
CA THR A 224 -30.41 -14.24 13.20
C THR A 224 -30.42 -12.71 13.30
N GLN A 225 -29.80 -12.13 14.33
CA GLN A 225 -29.69 -10.69 14.53
C GLN A 225 -28.96 -9.99 13.37
N ALA A 226 -27.81 -10.54 12.94
CA ALA A 226 -27.04 -10.04 11.81
C ALA A 226 -27.80 -10.14 10.47
N SER A 227 -28.72 -11.11 10.31
CA SER A 227 -29.60 -11.18 9.14
C SER A 227 -30.65 -10.07 9.13
N ALA A 228 -31.29 -9.81 10.28
CA ALA A 228 -32.28 -8.75 10.44
C ALA A 228 -31.66 -7.35 10.29
N LEU A 229 -30.45 -7.15 10.84
CA LEU A 229 -29.68 -5.91 10.69
C LEU A 229 -29.46 -5.56 9.21
N ARG A 230 -28.95 -6.51 8.42
CA ARG A 230 -28.73 -6.34 6.97
C ARG A 230 -30.01 -6.04 6.19
N GLU A 231 -31.17 -6.53 6.66
CA GLU A 231 -32.46 -6.18 6.06
C GLU A 231 -32.84 -4.73 6.34
N GLN A 232 -32.67 -4.26 7.59
CA GLN A 232 -32.97 -2.87 7.94
C GLN A 232 -32.00 -1.87 7.27
N GLU A 233 -30.71 -2.21 7.17
CA GLU A 233 -29.71 -1.42 6.43
C GLU A 233 -30.10 -1.25 4.95
N ARG A 234 -30.55 -2.33 4.29
CA ARG A 234 -31.07 -2.27 2.91
C ARG A 234 -32.36 -1.45 2.80
N ALA A 235 -33.22 -1.45 3.82
CA ALA A 235 -34.41 -0.62 3.85
C ALA A 235 -34.07 0.87 4.03
N LEU A 236 -33.10 1.19 4.90
CA LEU A 236 -32.57 2.54 5.09
C LEU A 236 -31.94 3.08 3.80
N GLN A 237 -31.11 2.29 3.11
CA GLN A 237 -30.47 2.70 1.85
C GLN A 237 -31.50 3.08 0.76
N LYS A 238 -32.61 2.35 0.67
CA LYS A 238 -33.71 2.69 -0.26
C LYS A 238 -34.37 4.02 0.09
N LEU A 239 -34.67 4.26 1.37
CA LEU A 239 -35.26 5.52 1.83
C LEU A 239 -34.31 6.72 1.64
N GLN A 240 -33.00 6.52 1.84
CA GLN A 240 -32.00 7.55 1.58
C GLN A 240 -31.94 7.93 0.08
N SER A 241 -32.01 6.94 -0.82
CA SER A 241 -32.07 7.20 -2.26
C SER A 241 -33.38 7.89 -2.69
N GLU A 242 -34.53 7.51 -2.11
CA GLU A 242 -35.80 8.23 -2.28
C GLU A 242 -35.70 9.68 -1.80
N GLN A 243 -35.08 9.92 -0.63
CA GLN A 243 -34.86 11.26 -0.11
C GLN A 243 -33.96 12.11 -1.02
N GLU A 244 -32.87 11.53 -1.52
CA GLU A 244 -31.93 12.24 -2.41
C GLU A 244 -32.61 12.70 -3.70
N GLN A 245 -33.38 11.82 -4.35
CA GLN A 245 -34.17 12.16 -5.54
C GLN A 245 -35.17 13.30 -5.25
N LEU A 246 -35.86 13.25 -4.10
CA LEU A 246 -36.79 14.32 -3.70
C LEU A 246 -36.06 15.65 -3.39
N ARG A 247 -34.85 15.62 -2.82
CA ARG A 247 -34.01 16.83 -2.61
C ARG A 247 -33.49 17.40 -3.93
N GLN A 248 -33.09 16.56 -4.89
CA GLN A 248 -32.70 17.01 -6.23
C GLN A 248 -33.86 17.74 -6.93
N LEU A 249 -35.08 17.19 -6.87
CA LEU A 249 -36.29 17.84 -7.37
C LEU A 249 -36.57 19.17 -6.65
N GLN A 250 -36.40 19.23 -5.32
CA GLN A 250 -36.59 20.45 -4.53
C GLN A 250 -35.62 21.56 -4.94
N ASN A 251 -34.35 21.23 -5.16
CA ASN A 251 -33.32 22.17 -5.60
C ASN A 251 -33.56 22.72 -7.03
N GLN A 252 -34.34 22.02 -7.85
CA GLN A 252 -34.70 22.44 -9.21
C GLN A 252 -35.97 23.31 -9.28
N VAL A 253 -36.79 23.38 -8.22
CA VAL A 253 -38.00 24.23 -8.15
C VAL A 253 -37.74 25.72 -8.48
N PRO A 254 -36.66 26.38 -8.01
CA PRO A 254 -36.38 27.78 -8.35
C PRO A 254 -36.17 27.99 -9.86
N ASN A 255 -35.48 27.07 -10.53
CA ASN A 255 -35.22 27.14 -11.97
C ASN A 255 -36.52 26.97 -12.78
N TYR A 256 -37.41 26.07 -12.34
CA TYR A 256 -38.75 25.90 -12.93
C TYR A 256 -39.63 27.14 -12.74
N ARG A 257 -39.57 27.81 -11.57
CA ARG A 257 -40.27 29.09 -11.38
C ARG A 257 -39.73 30.18 -12.31
N LYS A 258 -38.41 30.30 -12.47
CA LYS A 258 -37.79 31.30 -13.36
C LYS A 258 -38.04 31.01 -14.84
N LEU A 259 -38.20 29.75 -15.22
CA LEU A 259 -38.65 29.34 -16.55
C LEU A 259 -40.05 29.89 -16.85
N ILE A 260 -41.04 29.66 -15.96
CA ILE A 260 -42.41 30.17 -16.17
C ILE A 260 -42.44 31.70 -16.29
N GLU A 261 -41.69 32.40 -15.44
CA GLU A 261 -41.57 33.86 -15.47
C GLU A 261 -41.00 34.35 -16.82
N LEU A 262 -39.92 33.74 -17.31
CA LEU A 262 -39.30 34.12 -18.58
C LEU A 262 -40.13 33.70 -19.81
N GLU A 263 -40.94 32.64 -19.74
CA GLU A 263 -41.87 32.26 -20.82
C GLU A 263 -42.96 33.32 -21.05
N GLN A 264 -43.25 34.17 -20.05
CA GLN A 264 -44.23 35.26 -20.17
C GLN A 264 -43.64 36.55 -20.79
N GLU A 265 -42.31 36.68 -20.90
CA GLU A 265 -41.63 37.85 -21.49
C GLU A 265 -41.31 37.72 -23.00
N VAL A 266 -41.58 36.56 -23.61
CA VAL A 266 -41.17 36.29 -25.00
C VAL A 266 -42.17 36.84 -26.01
N GLU A 267 -41.69 37.72 -26.87
CA GLU A 267 -42.39 38.23 -28.04
C GLU A 267 -41.79 37.69 -29.35
N GLN A 268 -42.60 37.69 -30.42
CA GLN A 268 -42.09 37.59 -31.77
C GLN A 268 -41.70 38.98 -32.28
N VAL A 269 -40.51 39.08 -32.85
CA VAL A 269 -39.96 40.29 -33.47
C VAL A 269 -39.33 39.87 -34.78
N GLU A 270 -39.76 40.50 -35.87
CA GLU A 270 -39.25 40.27 -37.22
C GLU A 270 -38.16 41.31 -37.51
N PHE A 271 -36.95 40.86 -37.84
CA PHE A 271 -35.80 41.73 -38.10
C PHE A 271 -34.81 41.03 -39.04
N ASP A 272 -34.32 41.79 -40.02
CA ASP A 272 -33.35 41.34 -41.02
C ASP A 272 -32.01 42.09 -40.84
N PRO A 273 -30.94 41.40 -40.39
CA PRO A 273 -29.63 42.02 -40.18
C PRO A 273 -28.95 42.51 -41.46
N GLU A 274 -29.21 41.88 -42.61
CA GLU A 274 -28.53 42.21 -43.87
C GLU A 274 -29.12 43.47 -44.49
N LYS A 275 -30.46 43.59 -44.50
CA LYS A 275 -31.15 44.82 -44.94
C LYS A 275 -30.77 46.03 -44.10
N TYR A 276 -30.58 45.87 -42.79
CA TYR A 276 -30.13 46.94 -41.90
C TYR A 276 -28.72 47.45 -42.28
N GLN A 277 -27.78 46.54 -42.55
CA GLN A 277 -26.43 46.92 -42.99
C GLN A 277 -26.43 47.59 -44.37
N ALA A 278 -27.31 47.18 -45.29
CA ALA A 278 -27.45 47.81 -46.60
C ALA A 278 -27.95 49.27 -46.48
N ALA A 279 -28.98 49.51 -45.67
CA ALA A 279 -29.49 50.86 -45.41
C ALA A 279 -28.43 51.78 -44.79
N GLN A 280 -27.65 51.28 -43.83
CA GLN A 280 -26.59 52.03 -43.16
C GLN A 280 -25.48 52.50 -44.11
N ARG A 281 -25.12 51.69 -45.13
CA ARG A 281 -24.09 52.08 -46.12
C ARG A 281 -24.55 53.23 -47.01
N LEU A 282 -25.80 53.17 -47.49
CA LEU A 282 -26.38 54.20 -48.35
C LEU A 282 -26.51 55.55 -47.60
N ASP A 283 -26.82 55.54 -46.30
CA ASP A 283 -26.96 56.76 -45.48
C ASP A 283 -25.65 57.54 -45.35
N LEU A 284 -24.52 56.83 -45.30
CA LEU A 284 -23.18 57.42 -45.29
C LEU A 284 -22.79 57.97 -46.67
N GLU A 285 -23.13 57.27 -47.74
CA GLU A 285 -22.81 57.65 -49.12
C GLU A 285 -23.58 58.93 -49.55
N ALA A 286 -24.85 59.06 -49.14
CA ALA A 286 -25.67 60.26 -49.37
C ALA A 286 -25.02 61.55 -48.81
N LYS A 287 -24.53 61.46 -47.57
CA LYS A 287 -23.96 62.60 -46.82
C LYS A 287 -22.64 63.09 -47.42
N ASN A 288 -21.87 62.21 -48.06
CA ASN A 288 -20.64 62.57 -48.74
C ASN A 288 -20.90 63.37 -50.03
N LEU A 289 -21.81 62.90 -50.90
CA LEU A 289 -22.18 63.60 -52.14
C LEU A 289 -22.79 64.98 -51.85
N GLN A 290 -23.56 65.11 -50.76
CA GLN A 290 -24.18 66.37 -50.36
C GLN A 290 -23.15 67.45 -49.98
N LYS A 291 -21.97 67.04 -49.49
CA LYS A 291 -20.86 67.93 -49.19
C LYS A 291 -20.15 68.40 -50.47
N GLU A 292 -19.89 67.50 -51.42
CA GLU A 292 -19.23 67.84 -52.69
C GLU A 292 -20.06 68.83 -53.53
N GLN A 293 -21.40 68.68 -53.56
CA GLN A 293 -22.28 69.63 -54.26
C GLN A 293 -22.07 71.08 -53.78
N SER A 294 -22.06 71.29 -52.46
CA SER A 294 -21.92 72.61 -51.84
C SER A 294 -20.58 73.29 -52.19
N GLU A 295 -19.50 72.51 -52.24
CA GLU A 295 -18.16 73.00 -52.59
C GLU A 295 -18.05 73.43 -54.07
N LEU A 296 -18.80 72.79 -54.97
CA LEU A 296 -18.86 73.14 -56.39
C LEU A 296 -19.71 74.38 -56.66
N GLU A 297 -20.84 74.54 -55.95
CA GLU A 297 -21.71 75.73 -56.04
C GLU A 297 -20.96 77.00 -55.64
N GLN A 298 -20.12 76.94 -54.59
CA GLN A 298 -19.32 78.07 -54.12
C GLN A 298 -18.25 78.52 -55.13
N GLN A 299 -17.65 77.60 -55.91
CA GLN A 299 -16.60 77.94 -56.87
C GLN A 299 -17.12 78.72 -58.09
N LEU A 300 -18.36 78.44 -58.52
CA LEU A 300 -18.98 79.07 -59.68
C LEU A 300 -19.36 80.55 -59.46
N ALA A 301 -19.52 80.99 -58.21
CA ALA A 301 -19.93 82.35 -57.88
C ALA A 301 -18.86 83.43 -58.13
N ASN A 302 -17.58 83.04 -58.31
CA ASN A 302 -16.45 83.96 -58.30
C ASN A 302 -16.05 84.57 -59.66
N PHE A 303 -16.73 84.23 -60.76
CA PHE A 303 -16.40 84.71 -62.12
C PHE A 303 -17.34 85.83 -62.58
N SER A 304 -16.81 87.04 -62.78
CA SER A 304 -17.54 88.21 -63.27
C SER A 304 -17.30 88.51 -64.76
N SER A 305 -18.23 89.23 -65.40
CA SER A 305 -18.34 89.34 -66.87
C SER A 305 -18.07 90.76 -67.41
N ASN A 306 -17.19 90.88 -68.40
CA ASN A 306 -16.94 92.11 -69.20
C ASN A 306 -16.43 91.71 -70.59
N ASP A 307 -17.30 91.64 -71.61
CA ASP A 307 -16.97 91.06 -72.94
C ASP A 307 -17.21 91.97 -74.17
N GLU A 308 -17.77 93.17 -74.00
CA GLU A 308 -18.46 93.89 -75.10
C GLU A 308 -17.59 94.53 -76.21
N ASN A 309 -16.24 94.44 -76.18
CA ASN A 309 -15.40 95.20 -77.12
C ASN A 309 -14.31 94.39 -77.89
N GLN A 310 -14.43 93.06 -77.97
CA GLN A 310 -13.41 92.23 -78.65
C GLN A 310 -13.31 92.46 -80.19
N ASN A 311 -14.42 92.74 -80.87
CA ASN A 311 -14.44 92.83 -82.34
C ASN A 311 -13.64 94.03 -82.89
N SER A 312 -13.71 95.17 -82.20
CA SER A 312 -13.01 96.42 -82.55
C SER A 312 -11.49 96.21 -82.57
N LEU A 313 -10.96 95.54 -81.56
CA LEU A 313 -9.54 95.22 -81.39
C LEU A 313 -9.02 94.35 -82.54
N LYS A 314 -9.80 93.31 -82.90
CA LYS A 314 -9.43 92.31 -83.91
C LYS A 314 -9.22 92.93 -85.31
N LEU A 315 -9.98 93.96 -85.67
CA LEU A 315 -9.91 94.59 -86.99
C LEU A 315 -8.64 95.43 -87.19
N LEU A 316 -8.08 95.99 -86.10
CA LEU A 316 -6.86 96.80 -86.16
C LEU A 316 -5.60 95.94 -86.25
N VAL A 317 -5.52 94.86 -85.46
CA VAL A 317 -4.38 93.91 -85.50
C VAL A 317 -4.19 93.31 -86.90
N GLN A 318 -5.28 93.10 -87.65
CA GLN A 318 -5.22 92.62 -89.03
C GLN A 318 -4.50 93.54 -90.03
N LYS A 319 -4.27 94.82 -89.72
CA LYS A 319 -3.49 95.74 -90.57
C LYS A 319 -1.98 95.66 -90.38
N LYS A 320 -1.48 94.91 -89.38
CA LYS A 320 -0.04 94.78 -89.08
C LYS A 320 0.84 94.33 -90.28
N PRO A 321 0.44 93.37 -91.14
CA PRO A 321 1.27 92.91 -92.25
C PRO A 321 1.49 93.97 -93.34
N GLU A 322 0.46 94.77 -93.63
CA GLU A 322 0.46 95.83 -94.63
C GLU A 322 1.45 96.95 -94.26
N ILE A 323 1.48 97.31 -92.97
CA ILE A 323 2.40 98.30 -92.40
C ILE A 323 3.86 97.79 -92.42
N LEU A 324 4.07 96.49 -92.27
CA LEU A 324 5.40 95.86 -92.38
C LEU A 324 5.91 95.82 -93.83
N GLN A 325 5.02 95.74 -94.83
CA GLN A 325 5.38 95.82 -96.24
C GLN A 325 5.82 97.26 -96.61
N TRP A 326 5.02 98.27 -96.27
CA TRP A 326 5.37 99.68 -96.51
C TRP A 326 6.72 100.09 -95.90
N ARG A 327 7.09 99.51 -94.76
CA ARG A 327 8.40 99.72 -94.12
C ARG A 327 9.57 99.16 -94.94
N ALA A 328 9.36 98.10 -95.73
CA ALA A 328 10.38 97.58 -96.63
C ALA A 328 10.51 98.47 -97.87
N GLU A 329 9.39 98.85 -98.46
CA GLU A 329 9.32 99.74 -99.65
C GLU A 329 10.02 101.10 -99.38
N ASP A 330 9.77 101.71 -98.21
CA ASP A 330 10.44 102.92 -97.71
C ASP A 330 11.98 102.77 -97.63
N ARG A 331 12.46 101.66 -97.05
CA ARG A 331 13.90 101.36 -96.94
C ARG A 331 14.54 101.17 -98.31
N ASP A 332 13.92 100.42 -99.20
CA ASP A 332 14.50 100.05 -100.50
C ASP A 332 14.62 101.31 -101.38
N CYS A 333 13.62 102.20 -101.35
CA CYS A 333 13.65 103.50 -102.00
C CYS A 333 14.84 104.38 -101.54
N GLN A 334 15.12 104.42 -100.23
CA GLN A 334 16.25 105.16 -99.68
C GLN A 334 17.63 104.57 -100.08
N GLN A 335 17.72 103.28 -100.41
CA GLN A 335 18.96 102.67 -100.91
C GLN A 335 19.21 103.02 -102.38
N ASP A 336 18.17 102.94 -103.23
CA ASP A 336 18.27 103.25 -104.65
C ASP A 336 18.70 104.72 -104.88
N PHE A 337 18.13 105.68 -104.14
CA PHE A 337 18.51 107.09 -104.21
C PHE A 337 19.99 107.35 -103.92
N GLN A 338 20.58 106.61 -102.96
CA GLN A 338 22.01 106.69 -102.65
C GLN A 338 22.87 106.10 -103.78
N GLN A 339 22.47 104.95 -104.32
CA GLN A 339 23.21 104.27 -105.38
C GLN A 339 23.22 105.08 -106.69
N VAL A 340 22.08 105.68 -107.08
CA VAL A 340 21.97 106.56 -108.25
C VAL A 340 22.86 107.81 -108.09
N SER A 341 22.90 108.39 -106.88
CA SER A 341 23.76 109.54 -106.58
C SER A 341 25.26 109.24 -106.76
N GLN A 342 25.72 108.05 -106.35
CA GLN A 342 27.12 107.64 -106.54
C GLN A 342 27.47 107.42 -108.01
N GLN A 343 26.54 106.93 -108.83
CA GLN A 343 26.77 106.70 -110.27
C GLN A 343 26.96 108.01 -111.05
N GLN A 344 26.26 109.09 -110.68
CA GLN A 344 26.49 110.42 -111.27
C GLN A 344 27.91 110.93 -110.99
N GLU A 345 28.39 110.79 -109.75
CA GLU A 345 29.71 111.26 -109.33
C GLU A 345 30.85 110.44 -109.98
N GLN A 346 30.62 109.15 -110.24
CA GLN A 346 31.53 108.29 -111.01
C GLN A 346 31.63 108.70 -112.49
N LEU A 347 30.52 109.02 -113.16
CA LEU A 347 30.56 109.48 -114.56
C LEU A 347 31.37 110.78 -114.72
N LEU A 348 31.18 111.74 -113.81
CA LEU A 348 31.90 113.01 -113.80
C LEU A 348 33.41 112.86 -113.55
N THR A 349 33.81 111.88 -112.73
CA THR A 349 35.23 111.64 -112.41
C THR A 349 35.94 110.75 -113.43
N LEU A 350 35.22 109.90 -114.18
CA LEU A 350 35.78 109.06 -115.24
C LEU A 350 36.16 109.85 -116.49
N ASN A 351 35.36 110.85 -116.88
CA ASN A 351 35.65 111.72 -118.00
C ASN A 351 35.59 113.22 -117.61
N PRO A 352 36.72 113.86 -117.25
CA PRO A 352 36.75 115.26 -116.82
C PRO A 352 36.20 116.26 -117.85
N ASP A 353 36.27 115.93 -119.13
CA ASP A 353 35.72 116.75 -120.22
C ASP A 353 34.18 116.79 -120.18
N LEU A 354 33.53 115.83 -119.53
CA LEU A 354 32.07 115.79 -119.33
C LEU A 354 31.57 117.01 -118.54
N HIS A 355 32.34 117.50 -117.56
CA HIS A 355 32.02 118.70 -116.79
C HIS A 355 31.91 119.97 -117.66
N GLN A 356 32.58 120.03 -118.82
CA GLN A 356 32.45 121.17 -119.75
C GLN A 356 31.08 121.20 -120.44
N ILE A 357 30.38 120.05 -120.49
CA ILE A 357 29.18 119.88 -121.31
C ILE A 357 27.92 119.45 -120.55
N THR A 358 27.97 119.09 -119.26
CA THR A 358 26.79 118.68 -118.46
C THR A 358 25.61 119.65 -118.58
N ASN A 359 25.91 120.95 -118.58
CA ASN A 359 24.94 122.05 -118.63
C ASN A 359 24.55 122.47 -120.05
N LEU A 360 25.14 121.88 -121.10
CA LEU A 360 24.74 122.15 -122.48
C LEU A 360 23.42 121.45 -122.81
N THR A 361 22.64 122.03 -123.71
CA THR A 361 21.41 121.40 -124.21
C THR A 361 21.73 120.40 -125.32
N GLN A 362 20.77 119.51 -125.61
CA GLN A 362 20.90 118.56 -126.71
C GLN A 362 21.13 119.22 -128.09
N ALA A 363 20.75 120.49 -128.27
CA ALA A 363 21.02 121.24 -129.50
C ALA A 363 22.49 121.68 -129.61
N ASP A 364 23.08 122.17 -128.52
CA ASP A 364 24.47 122.64 -128.48
C ASP A 364 25.45 121.49 -128.76
N ILE A 365 25.15 120.31 -128.21
CA ILE A 365 25.90 119.06 -128.42
C ILE A 365 25.97 118.67 -129.90
N ILE A 366 24.86 118.79 -130.64
CA ILE A 366 24.83 118.49 -132.08
C ILE A 366 25.72 119.46 -132.86
N GLN A 367 25.74 120.74 -132.49
CA GLN A 367 26.60 121.73 -133.14
C GLN A 367 28.09 121.49 -132.83
N LEU A 368 28.42 121.04 -131.62
CA LEU A 368 29.76 120.61 -131.22
C LEU A 368 30.24 119.39 -132.02
N GLN A 369 29.36 118.42 -132.30
CA GLN A 369 29.67 117.26 -133.13
C GLN A 369 30.04 117.62 -134.57
N ASN A 370 29.29 118.54 -135.21
CA ASN A 370 29.56 119.00 -136.58
C ASN A 370 30.90 119.72 -136.73
N ASP A 371 31.37 120.40 -135.68
CA ASP A 371 32.69 121.04 -135.67
C ASP A 371 33.85 120.03 -135.44
N PHE A 372 33.59 118.75 -135.08
CA PHE A 372 34.61 117.74 -134.67
C PHE A 372 34.75 116.41 -135.47
N GLU A 373 33.76 115.49 -135.29
CA GLU A 373 33.46 114.05 -135.68
C GLU A 373 34.34 112.64 -135.38
N LYS A 374 34.31 111.69 -134.21
CA LYS A 374 34.89 110.17 -133.68
C LYS A 374 34.70 109.21 -132.17
N LEU A 375 34.85 107.75 -131.85
CA LEU A 375 35.35 106.61 -130.64
C LEU A 375 34.67 105.36 -129.49
N PRO A 376 35.26 104.38 -128.47
CA PRO A 376 34.83 103.04 -127.49
C PRO A 376 35.37 102.30 -125.92
N SER A 377 34.99 101.05 -125.16
CA SER A 377 35.32 100.33 -123.62
C SER A 377 35.26 98.66 -122.92
N SER A 378 35.39 98.10 -121.52
CA SER A 378 35.54 96.57 -120.71
C SER A 378 35.34 96.10 -118.99
N GLU A 379 35.45 95.00 -117.93
CA GLU A 379 35.73 93.44 -117.24
C GLU A 379 35.48 92.96 -115.52
N ASP A 380 35.57 91.85 -114.48
CA ASP A 380 35.60 90.25 -113.82
C ASP A 380 35.64 89.81 -112.07
N ASN A 381 35.66 88.70 -111.02
CA ASN A 381 35.56 87.11 -110.40
C ASN A 381 35.62 86.46 -108.71
N THR A 382 35.43 85.11 -108.06
CA THR A 382 35.82 84.27 -106.58
C THR A 382 35.11 82.97 -105.57
N SER A 383 35.62 82.09 -104.44
CA SER A 383 34.99 80.98 -103.28
C SER A 383 35.70 79.87 -102.04
N SER A 384 35.13 79.02 -100.92
CA SER A 384 35.68 77.82 -99.81
C SER A 384 34.96 76.92 -98.42
N SER A 385 35.40 75.77 -97.53
CA SER A 385 34.82 74.92 -96.14
C SER A 385 35.43 73.55 -95.11
N GLU A 386 34.97 72.90 -93.83
CA GLU A 386 35.37 71.58 -92.79
C GLU A 386 34.60 70.98 -91.29
N ASN A 387 34.63 69.97 -90.15
CA ASN A 387 35.18 68.60 -89.27
C ASN A 387 34.50 67.74 -87.82
N ALA A 388 34.96 66.61 -86.93
CA ALA A 388 34.37 65.69 -85.60
C ALA A 388 35.18 64.59 -84.43
N VAL A 389 34.99 63.59 -83.30
CA VAL A 389 34.13 62.66 -82.15
C VAL A 389 34.71 61.53 -80.86
N GLY A 390 34.09 60.79 -79.71
CA GLY A 390 34.53 59.54 -78.61
C GLY A 390 33.91 58.87 -77.05
N LYS A 391 34.16 57.62 -76.23
CA LYS A 391 33.69 56.98 -74.69
C LYS A 391 33.97 55.47 -73.78
N TYR A 392 33.85 55.07 -72.33
CA TYR A 392 33.50 53.68 -71.37
C TYR A 392 34.02 53.02 -69.78
N ALA A 393 33.51 51.93 -68.87
CA ALA A 393 33.87 51.19 -67.37
C ALA A 393 33.11 49.81 -66.53
N ALA A 394 33.12 48.95 -65.28
CA ALA A 394 33.72 48.32 -63.81
C ALA A 394 33.07 47.02 -62.75
N ILE A 395 33.55 46.30 -61.51
CA ILE A 395 32.96 45.07 -60.46
C ILE A 395 33.46 44.44 -58.85
N GLY A 396 33.07 43.28 -57.96
CA GLY A 396 33.44 42.90 -56.38
C GLY A 396 33.30 41.65 -55.23
N SER A 397 32.75 41.83 -53.94
CA SER A 397 33.47 41.60 -52.58
C SER A 397 32.97 40.88 -51.23
N GLY A 398 31.72 40.43 -50.97
CA GLY A 398 31.19 40.25 -49.58
C GLY A 398 31.64 39.08 -48.66
N LEU A 399 32.19 37.98 -49.18
CA LEU A 399 32.42 36.72 -48.42
C LEU A 399 33.59 36.75 -47.40
N ILE A 400 34.58 37.62 -47.61
CA ILE A 400 35.84 37.62 -46.86
C ILE A 400 35.65 38.13 -45.42
N ILE A 401 34.71 39.05 -45.20
CA ILE A 401 34.48 39.69 -43.90
C ILE A 401 33.93 38.68 -42.86
N VAL A 402 33.06 37.75 -43.29
CA VAL A 402 32.45 36.75 -42.40
C VAL A 402 33.48 35.75 -41.86
N ILE A 403 34.46 35.35 -42.68
CA ILE A 403 35.52 34.41 -42.30
C ILE A 403 36.44 35.02 -41.22
N GLY A 404 36.73 36.32 -41.32
CA GLY A 404 37.56 37.03 -40.33
C GLY A 404 36.94 37.07 -38.92
N ILE A 405 35.61 37.16 -38.83
CA ILE A 405 34.88 37.19 -37.54
C ILE A 405 34.94 35.82 -36.84
N ILE A 406 34.83 34.72 -37.60
CA ILE A 406 34.85 33.36 -37.04
C ILE A 406 36.25 32.99 -36.49
N LEU A 407 37.32 33.39 -37.18
CA LEU A 407 38.70 33.13 -36.75
C LEU A 407 39.08 33.90 -35.47
N LEU A 408 38.46 35.05 -35.22
CA LEU A 408 38.72 35.91 -34.05
C LEU A 408 38.36 35.24 -32.70
N VAL A 409 37.48 34.24 -32.71
CA VAL A 409 37.02 33.53 -31.50
C VAL A 409 37.78 32.22 -31.26
N ALA A 410 38.30 31.59 -32.32
CA ALA A 410 38.85 30.23 -32.25
C ALA A 410 40.36 30.17 -31.94
N SER A 411 41.18 31.10 -32.46
CA SER A 411 42.64 31.05 -32.26
C SER A 411 43.35 32.38 -32.58
N SER A 412 44.00 32.98 -31.58
CA SER A 412 44.91 34.14 -31.67
C SER A 412 44.35 35.41 -32.35
N PRO A 413 44.05 36.50 -31.60
CA PRO A 413 43.38 37.69 -32.15
C PRO A 413 44.18 38.46 -33.20
N LEU A 414 45.50 38.23 -33.32
CA LEU A 414 46.36 38.88 -34.31
C LEU A 414 46.05 38.48 -35.77
N ILE A 415 45.53 37.27 -36.01
CA ILE A 415 45.31 36.78 -37.38
C ILE A 415 44.00 37.34 -37.97
N GLY A 416 42.92 37.40 -37.19
CA GLY A 416 41.62 37.89 -37.64
C GLY A 416 41.63 39.38 -38.02
N GLY A 417 42.36 40.22 -37.28
CA GLY A 417 42.45 41.66 -37.55
C GLY A 417 43.11 42.02 -38.89
N LEU A 418 44.07 41.20 -39.35
CA LEU A 418 44.85 41.51 -40.56
C LEU A 418 44.05 41.23 -41.85
N VAL A 419 43.20 40.21 -41.85
CA VAL A 419 42.29 39.88 -42.97
C VAL A 419 41.26 40.99 -43.19
N MET A 420 40.76 41.61 -42.11
CA MET A 420 39.73 42.64 -42.18
C MET A 420 40.23 43.94 -42.83
N LEU A 421 41.52 44.25 -42.69
CA LEU A 421 42.13 45.50 -43.16
C LEU A 421 42.32 45.52 -44.68
N ILE A 422 42.66 44.37 -45.28
CA ILE A 422 42.84 44.22 -46.75
C ILE A 422 41.54 44.55 -47.51
N GLY A 423 40.38 44.16 -46.96
CA GLY A 423 39.07 44.42 -47.56
C GLY A 423 38.69 45.90 -47.68
N LEU A 424 39.27 46.77 -46.85
CA LEU A 424 38.98 48.21 -46.85
C LEU A 424 39.84 49.01 -47.85
N VAL A 425 41.05 48.54 -48.15
CA VAL A 425 41.99 49.27 -49.04
C VAL A 425 41.53 49.25 -50.51
N GLY A 426 40.89 48.17 -50.96
CA GLY A 426 40.48 47.99 -52.36
C GLY A 426 39.42 48.97 -52.87
N ALA A 427 38.67 49.63 -51.98
CA ALA A 427 37.55 50.51 -52.36
C ALA A 427 37.96 51.90 -52.87
N CYS A 428 39.19 52.36 -52.60
CA CYS A 428 39.56 53.78 -52.71
C CYS A 428 40.25 54.20 -54.03
N TRP A 429 40.44 53.30 -55.01
CA TRP A 429 41.40 53.54 -56.12
C TRP A 429 40.78 53.99 -57.48
N GLY A 430 39.50 54.36 -57.53
CA GLY A 430 38.73 54.34 -58.79
C GLY A 430 38.63 55.58 -59.73
N ILE A 431 39.27 56.75 -59.51
CA ILE A 431 38.74 58.04 -60.07
C ILE A 431 39.79 59.10 -60.67
N GLY A 432 40.16 59.13 -62.01
CA GLY A 432 40.50 60.37 -62.90
C GLY A 432 41.74 60.54 -63.95
N LYS A 433 41.66 61.28 -65.18
CA LYS A 433 42.71 62.00 -66.19
C LYS A 433 42.34 62.55 -67.79
N GLN A 434 42.79 63.72 -68.61
CA GLN A 434 42.56 64.31 -70.20
C GLN A 434 43.10 65.79 -71.02
N LYS A 435 43.24 66.19 -72.46
CA LYS A 435 43.23 67.63 -73.41
C LYS A 435 43.89 68.08 -74.99
N GLN A 436 43.54 69.19 -75.95
CA GLN A 436 44.29 70.20 -77.10
C GLN A 436 44.02 70.76 -78.77
N GLU A 437 44.46 72.03 -79.42
CA GLU A 437 44.94 72.76 -80.89
C GLU A 437 44.36 73.59 -82.35
N LYS A 438 44.95 74.67 -83.20
CA LYS A 438 44.86 75.30 -84.80
C LYS A 438 45.15 76.88 -85.55
N ARG A 439 45.42 77.35 -86.97
CA ARG A 439 45.60 78.82 -87.85
C ARG A 439 45.80 79.20 -89.57
N VAL A 440 45.71 80.47 -90.34
CA VAL A 440 46.43 81.25 -91.69
C VAL A 440 45.84 82.17 -93.10
N LEU A 441 46.47 83.26 -93.91
CA LEU A 441 46.51 83.86 -95.50
C LEU A 441 46.25 85.43 -96.31
N ASN A 442 46.77 86.00 -97.60
CA ASN A 442 46.47 87.40 -98.53
C ASN A 442 47.11 88.00 -100.08
N GLN A 443 46.78 89.17 -100.95
CA GLN A 443 47.43 89.98 -102.30
C GLN A 443 46.83 91.26 -103.38
N GLN A 444 47.47 92.02 -104.50
CA GLN A 444 46.97 93.11 -105.69
C GLN A 444 47.81 94.18 -106.83
N ALA A 445 47.35 95.24 -107.78
CA ALA A 445 48.02 96.19 -109.02
C ALA A 445 47.37 97.47 -110.07
N LYS A 446 47.93 98.21 -111.24
CA LYS A 446 47.49 99.57 -112.18
C LYS A 446 48.04 100.26 -113.70
N GLN A 447 47.64 101.46 -114.50
CA GLN A 447 48.14 102.20 -115.94
C GLN A 447 47.70 103.71 -116.75
N ALA A 448 48.25 104.49 -117.91
CA ALA A 448 47.79 105.80 -118.89
C ALA A 448 48.59 106.71 -120.19
N LYS A 449 48.13 107.72 -121.21
CA LYS A 449 48.83 108.88 -122.25
C LYS A 449 48.38 109.73 -123.76
N LEU A 450 48.71 111.09 -124.27
CA LEU A 450 49.12 111.95 -125.69
C LEU A 450 48.40 113.00 -126.94
N ILE A 451 48.98 114.13 -127.74
CA ILE A 451 48.86 114.92 -129.26
C ILE A 451 49.02 116.59 -129.90
N LYS A 452 48.64 117.30 -131.17
CA LYS A 452 48.92 118.82 -131.80
C LYS A 452 48.04 120.00 -132.67
N GLU A 453 48.40 120.73 -133.85
CA GLU A 453 48.01 122.22 -134.24
C GLU A 453 46.57 122.69 -134.67
N GLN A 454 45.96 122.34 -135.85
CA GLN A 454 44.57 122.80 -136.21
C GLN A 454 43.54 122.47 -135.10
N ARG A 455 43.91 121.47 -134.30
CA ARG A 455 43.26 120.98 -133.10
C ARG A 455 43.24 121.99 -131.93
N ILE A 456 44.12 122.99 -131.91
CA ILE A 456 44.12 124.08 -130.93
C ILE A 456 42.86 124.96 -131.08
N THR A 457 42.43 125.28 -132.31
CA THR A 457 41.28 126.18 -132.53
C THR A 457 39.96 125.55 -132.05
N PHE A 458 39.76 124.26 -132.31
CA PHE A 458 38.61 123.52 -131.78
C PHE A 458 38.65 123.48 -130.24
N SER A 459 39.81 123.17 -129.66
CA SER A 459 40.00 123.16 -128.20
C SER A 459 39.70 124.52 -127.56
N HIS A 460 40.01 125.63 -128.23
CA HIS A 460 39.74 126.96 -127.70
C HIS A 460 38.27 127.40 -127.78
N LYS A 461 37.44 126.74 -128.62
CA LYS A 461 36.00 127.02 -128.75
C LYS A 461 35.15 126.23 -127.74
N TYR A 462 35.50 124.96 -127.50
CA TYR A 462 34.71 124.04 -126.69
C TYR A 462 35.38 123.62 -125.37
N GLY A 463 36.64 124.00 -125.13
CA GLY A 463 37.47 123.51 -124.01
C GLY A 463 38.09 122.13 -124.26
N LEU A 464 37.55 121.36 -125.20
CA LEU A 464 37.82 119.94 -125.42
C LEU A 464 39.06 119.69 -126.30
N ASN A 465 40.01 118.85 -125.86
CA ASN A 465 41.22 118.56 -126.64
C ASN A 465 40.98 117.50 -127.74
N PRO A 466 40.89 117.87 -129.03
CA PRO A 466 40.46 116.96 -130.09
C PRO A 466 41.52 115.92 -130.49
N ASP A 467 42.71 115.94 -129.89
CA ASP A 467 43.71 114.88 -130.05
C ASP A 467 43.33 113.56 -129.38
N GLN A 468 42.62 113.64 -128.26
CA GLN A 468 42.24 112.49 -127.43
C GLN A 468 40.73 112.38 -127.26
N LEU A 469 39.97 113.32 -127.83
CA LEU A 469 38.52 113.38 -127.74
C LEU A 469 37.88 112.23 -128.51
N ASP A 470 37.32 111.29 -127.75
CA ASP A 470 36.20 110.49 -128.21
C ASP A 470 34.92 111.28 -127.99
N LEU A 471 34.45 111.95 -129.04
CA LEU A 471 33.23 112.74 -128.94
C LEU A 471 31.98 111.86 -128.96
N HIS A 472 32.05 110.61 -129.44
CA HIS A 472 30.90 109.73 -129.38
C HIS A 472 30.68 109.21 -127.94
N SER A 473 31.74 108.86 -127.22
CA SER A 473 31.67 108.46 -125.81
C SER A 473 31.23 109.62 -124.93
N LEU A 474 31.88 110.79 -125.05
CA LEU A 474 31.54 112.00 -124.29
C LEU A 474 30.05 112.40 -124.39
N VAL A 475 29.45 112.27 -125.58
CA VAL A 475 28.01 112.58 -125.80
C VAL A 475 27.07 111.47 -125.30
N ASN A 476 27.52 110.21 -125.29
CA ASN A 476 26.76 109.12 -124.66
C ASN A 476 26.75 109.25 -123.13
N GLU A 477 27.90 109.60 -122.54
CA GLU A 477 28.07 109.81 -121.09
C GLU A 477 27.21 110.98 -120.58
N TRP A 478 27.12 112.08 -121.35
CA TRP A 478 26.20 113.20 -121.08
C TRP A 478 24.74 112.74 -121.00
N ARG A 479 24.32 111.85 -121.91
CA ARG A 479 22.96 111.30 -121.92
C ARG A 479 22.70 110.37 -120.73
N GLN A 480 23.71 109.61 -120.29
CA GLN A 480 23.62 108.79 -119.08
C GLN A 480 23.49 109.65 -117.82
N TYR A 481 24.28 110.73 -117.71
CA TYR A 481 24.24 111.65 -116.56
C TYR A 481 22.85 112.26 -116.36
N GLN A 482 22.22 112.74 -117.45
CA GLN A 482 20.86 113.30 -117.42
C GLN A 482 19.80 112.28 -117.01
N MET A 483 19.94 111.01 -117.41
CA MET A 483 18.99 109.94 -117.05
C MET A 483 19.03 109.58 -115.56
N LEU A 484 20.19 109.70 -114.90
CA LEU A 484 20.32 109.45 -113.46
C LEU A 484 19.72 110.58 -112.61
N GLU A 485 19.82 111.83 -113.06
CA GLU A 485 19.21 112.98 -112.37
C GLU A 485 17.67 112.87 -112.33
N GLN A 486 17.07 112.39 -113.42
CA GLN A 486 15.63 112.12 -113.52
C GLN A 486 15.15 111.17 -112.41
N LYS A 487 15.80 110.00 -112.26
CA LYS A 487 15.37 108.97 -111.29
C LYS A 487 15.36 109.47 -109.85
N LYS A 488 16.34 110.28 -109.44
CA LYS A 488 16.40 110.84 -108.08
C LYS A 488 15.20 111.71 -107.69
N GLN A 489 14.47 112.25 -108.67
CA GLN A 489 13.24 113.01 -108.41
C GLN A 489 12.03 112.10 -108.18
N ASP A 490 11.99 110.94 -108.85
CA ASP A 490 10.93 109.93 -108.70
C ASP A 490 10.99 109.28 -107.29
N ASP A 491 12.19 108.85 -106.86
CA ASP A 491 12.44 108.25 -105.54
C ASP A 491 11.95 109.19 -104.40
N LEU A 492 12.28 110.49 -104.50
CA LEU A 492 11.89 111.55 -103.55
C LEU A 492 10.38 111.86 -103.51
N GLN A 493 9.61 111.45 -104.52
CA GLN A 493 8.16 111.58 -104.50
C GLN A 493 7.52 110.41 -103.72
N HIS A 494 8.02 109.18 -103.92
CA HIS A 494 7.42 107.98 -103.35
C HIS A 494 7.48 107.93 -101.81
N GLU A 495 8.61 108.36 -101.22
CA GLU A 495 8.80 108.49 -99.76
C GLU A 495 7.69 109.32 -99.08
N ARG A 496 7.15 110.34 -99.76
CA ARG A 496 6.10 111.21 -99.23
C ARG A 496 4.73 110.53 -99.16
N GLU A 497 4.42 109.68 -100.12
CA GLU A 497 3.12 108.99 -100.22
C GLU A 497 2.98 107.89 -99.16
N LEU A 498 4.07 107.17 -98.85
CA LEU A 498 4.14 106.17 -97.79
C LEU A 498 3.89 106.80 -96.40
N ASN A 499 4.56 107.91 -96.11
CA ASN A 499 4.44 108.61 -94.83
C ASN A 499 3.02 109.17 -94.56
N GLU A 500 2.29 109.63 -95.58
CA GLU A 500 0.90 110.09 -95.40
C GLU A 500 -0.08 108.94 -95.07
N GLN A 501 0.19 107.73 -95.54
CA GLN A 501 -0.64 106.56 -95.25
C GLN A 501 -0.43 106.03 -93.83
N LEU A 502 0.83 106.00 -93.36
CA LEU A 502 1.19 105.58 -92.01
C LEU A 502 0.49 106.43 -90.92
N ALA A 503 0.46 107.75 -91.09
CA ALA A 503 -0.19 108.67 -90.15
C ALA A 503 -1.70 108.42 -89.96
N LYS A 504 -2.39 107.96 -91.02
CA LYS A 504 -3.83 107.63 -90.99
C LYS A 504 -4.14 106.38 -90.16
N ILE A 505 -3.16 105.50 -89.95
CA ILE A 505 -3.29 104.31 -89.11
C ILE A 505 -2.99 104.65 -87.64
N ALA A 506 -1.96 105.44 -87.36
CA ALA A 506 -1.59 105.86 -86.00
C ALA A 506 -2.77 106.48 -85.23
N MET A 507 -3.55 107.36 -85.88
CA MET A 507 -4.76 107.95 -85.29
C MET A 507 -5.84 106.92 -84.89
N LYS A 508 -6.03 105.85 -85.67
CA LYS A 508 -7.07 104.83 -85.38
C LYS A 508 -6.71 103.96 -84.18
N ILE A 509 -5.42 103.62 -84.04
CA ILE A 509 -4.91 102.90 -82.87
C ILE A 509 -4.96 103.81 -81.64
N SER A 510 -4.65 105.11 -81.80
CA SER A 510 -4.70 106.10 -80.71
C SER A 510 -6.10 106.20 -80.09
N ALA A 511 -7.15 106.23 -80.91
CA ALA A 511 -8.55 106.24 -80.46
C ALA A 511 -9.02 104.91 -79.81
N THR A 512 -8.23 103.85 -79.88
CA THR A 512 -8.55 102.52 -79.31
C THR A 512 -7.76 102.21 -78.03
N LEU A 513 -6.56 102.81 -77.89
CA LEU A 513 -5.73 102.74 -76.69
C LEU A 513 -5.82 104.00 -75.80
N ASP A 514 -6.64 104.97 -76.21
CA ASP A 514 -6.88 106.26 -75.55
C ASP A 514 -5.60 107.06 -75.25
N ARG A 515 -4.62 106.99 -76.17
CA ARG A 515 -3.30 107.64 -76.08
C ARG A 515 -2.81 108.10 -77.44
N SER A 516 -2.03 109.18 -77.49
CA SER A 516 -1.37 109.60 -78.73
C SER A 516 -0.28 108.60 -79.15
N ILE A 517 -0.13 108.37 -80.46
CA ILE A 517 0.87 107.50 -81.08
C ILE A 517 1.54 108.28 -82.21
N GLU A 518 2.88 108.28 -82.21
CA GLU A 518 3.68 108.91 -83.26
C GLU A 518 3.46 108.21 -84.61
N PRO A 519 3.39 108.94 -85.74
CA PRO A 519 3.26 108.35 -87.08
C PRO A 519 4.60 107.76 -87.58
N SER A 520 5.26 106.94 -86.76
CA SER A 520 6.49 106.21 -87.08
C SER A 520 6.21 104.71 -87.10
N PHE A 521 6.89 103.95 -87.98
CA PHE A 521 6.59 102.53 -88.19
C PHE A 521 6.70 101.72 -86.88
N GLU A 522 7.71 102.00 -86.04
CA GLU A 522 7.92 101.31 -84.76
C GLU A 522 6.78 101.57 -83.76
N ALA A 523 6.35 102.82 -83.60
CA ALA A 523 5.31 103.20 -82.64
C ALA A 523 3.93 102.62 -83.00
N VAL A 524 3.64 102.57 -84.30
CA VAL A 524 2.43 101.94 -84.86
C VAL A 524 2.46 100.43 -84.66
N ILE A 525 3.56 99.75 -85.01
CA ILE A 525 3.71 98.29 -84.89
C ILE A 525 3.60 97.84 -83.42
N ALA A 526 4.34 98.48 -82.51
CA ALA A 526 4.35 98.11 -81.09
C ALA A 526 2.98 98.27 -80.41
N SER A 527 2.17 99.24 -80.87
CA SER A 527 0.83 99.45 -80.34
C SER A 527 -0.20 98.43 -80.85
N LEU A 528 0.07 97.73 -81.96
CA LEU A 528 -0.75 96.59 -82.41
C LEU A 528 -0.48 95.32 -81.60
N ASP A 529 0.76 95.09 -81.17
CA ASP A 529 1.12 93.96 -80.28
C ASP A 529 0.43 94.02 -78.92
N GLU A 530 0.21 95.23 -78.38
CA GLU A 530 -0.53 95.40 -77.12
C GLU A 530 -2.00 94.98 -77.26
N LEU A 531 -2.64 95.30 -78.39
CA LEU A 531 -4.03 94.96 -78.66
C LEU A 531 -4.24 93.45 -78.82
N GLU A 532 -3.29 92.75 -79.45
CA GLU A 532 -3.35 91.30 -79.66
C GLU A 532 -3.27 90.52 -78.32
N ASN A 533 -2.38 90.92 -77.42
CA ASN A 533 -2.25 90.31 -76.10
C ASN A 533 -3.52 90.45 -75.23
N ARG A 534 -4.21 91.60 -75.30
CA ARG A 534 -5.48 91.82 -74.57
C ARG A 534 -6.58 90.86 -75.03
N LEU A 535 -6.62 90.51 -76.31
CA LEU A 535 -7.62 89.60 -76.90
C LEU A 535 -7.45 88.14 -76.42
N ALA A 536 -6.20 87.69 -76.20
CA ALA A 536 -5.90 86.31 -75.82
C ALA A 536 -6.39 85.96 -74.40
N ASN A 537 -6.15 86.86 -73.42
CA ASN A 537 -6.43 86.59 -72.00
C ASN A 537 -7.93 86.37 -71.70
N SER A 538 -8.80 87.16 -72.35
CA SER A 538 -10.26 87.09 -72.13
C SER A 538 -10.86 85.71 -72.45
N ARG A 539 -10.34 85.00 -73.47
CA ARG A 539 -10.86 83.67 -73.85
C ARG A 539 -10.63 82.60 -72.77
N HIS A 540 -9.46 82.60 -72.14
CA HIS A 540 -9.07 81.59 -71.15
C HIS A 540 -10.02 81.57 -69.93
N ILE A 541 -10.59 82.72 -69.57
CA ILE A 541 -11.52 82.86 -68.44
C ILE A 541 -12.88 82.21 -68.77
N ALA A 542 -13.32 82.26 -70.03
CA ALA A 542 -14.60 81.70 -70.46
C ALA A 542 -14.60 80.16 -70.39
N ASP A 543 -13.52 79.50 -70.83
CA ASP A 543 -13.42 78.04 -70.84
C ASP A 543 -13.46 77.42 -69.43
N GLN A 544 -12.78 78.04 -68.46
CA GLN A 544 -12.75 77.58 -67.06
C GLN A 544 -14.14 77.56 -66.42
N ARG A 545 -15.01 78.52 -66.76
CA ARG A 545 -16.37 78.61 -66.23
C ARG A 545 -17.26 77.45 -66.69
N ILE A 546 -17.02 76.91 -67.89
CA ILE A 546 -17.84 75.86 -68.51
C ILE A 546 -17.57 74.48 -67.88
N ASP A 547 -16.35 74.20 -67.43
CA ASP A 547 -16.02 72.91 -66.79
C ASP A 547 -16.73 72.74 -65.43
N LEU A 548 -16.63 73.76 -64.56
CA LEU A 548 -17.23 73.74 -63.23
C LEU A 548 -18.75 73.49 -63.26
N GLN A 549 -19.46 74.05 -64.26
CA GLN A 549 -20.90 73.82 -64.45
C GLN A 549 -21.23 72.36 -64.75
N LYS A 550 -20.40 71.66 -65.53
CA LYS A 550 -20.61 70.23 -65.86
C LYS A 550 -20.43 69.33 -64.64
N ARG A 551 -19.45 69.64 -63.79
CA ARG A 551 -19.16 68.86 -62.57
C ARG A 551 -20.34 68.92 -61.59
N LEU A 552 -20.85 70.12 -61.31
CA LEU A 552 -21.97 70.33 -60.39
C LEU A 552 -23.22 69.51 -60.79
N ALA A 553 -23.59 69.56 -62.07
CA ALA A 553 -24.76 68.84 -62.59
C ALA A 553 -24.66 67.31 -62.43
N LYS A 554 -23.44 66.74 -62.44
CA LYS A 554 -23.20 65.31 -62.20
C LYS A 554 -23.47 64.94 -60.74
N THR A 555 -22.86 65.64 -59.79
CA THR A 555 -22.98 65.35 -58.35
C THR A 555 -24.43 65.45 -57.87
N GLN A 556 -25.19 66.45 -58.38
CA GLN A 556 -26.62 66.61 -58.10
C GLN A 556 -27.47 65.41 -58.56
N ALA A 557 -27.14 64.78 -59.69
CA ALA A 557 -27.87 63.62 -60.20
C ALA A 557 -27.58 62.34 -59.40
N GLU A 558 -26.31 62.12 -59.02
CA GLU A 558 -25.89 60.94 -58.24
C GLU A 558 -26.50 60.96 -56.82
N LEU A 559 -26.57 62.15 -56.20
CA LEU A 559 -27.25 62.33 -54.91
C LEU A 559 -28.75 62.04 -54.97
N HIS A 560 -29.42 62.34 -56.08
CA HIS A 560 -30.86 62.12 -56.21
C HIS A 560 -31.22 60.63 -56.22
N ASP A 561 -30.57 59.83 -57.07
CA ASP A 561 -30.82 58.38 -57.18
C ASP A 561 -30.57 57.67 -55.85
N LEU A 562 -29.49 58.01 -55.16
CA LEU A 562 -29.11 57.33 -53.92
C LEU A 562 -30.08 57.60 -52.75
N ASN A 563 -30.70 58.79 -52.73
CA ASN A 563 -31.79 59.11 -51.79
C ASN A 563 -33.09 58.32 -52.07
N LEU A 564 -33.34 57.89 -53.31
CA LEU A 564 -34.47 57.00 -53.63
C LEU A 564 -34.21 55.57 -53.13
N ARG A 565 -32.95 55.10 -53.24
CA ARG A 565 -32.54 53.79 -52.71
C ARG A 565 -32.72 53.73 -51.19
N LEU A 566 -32.37 54.79 -50.46
CA LEU A 566 -32.59 54.89 -49.01
C LEU A 566 -34.06 54.75 -48.61
N LYS A 567 -34.96 55.53 -49.25
CA LYS A 567 -36.40 55.43 -48.99
C LYS A 567 -36.96 54.03 -49.28
N THR A 568 -36.42 53.36 -50.28
CA THR A 568 -36.79 51.96 -50.60
C THR A 568 -36.36 51.00 -49.49
N ALA A 569 -35.15 51.16 -48.94
CA ALA A 569 -34.65 50.32 -47.85
C ALA A 569 -35.44 50.51 -46.54
N PHE A 570 -35.80 51.75 -46.19
CA PHE A 570 -36.63 52.04 -45.01
C PHE A 570 -38.04 51.44 -45.15
N ALA A 571 -38.68 51.62 -46.31
CA ALA A 571 -40.01 51.07 -46.59
C ALA A 571 -40.05 49.53 -46.51
N GLN A 572 -38.99 48.83 -46.94
CA GLN A 572 -38.91 47.36 -46.82
C GLN A 572 -38.83 46.87 -45.36
N ALA A 573 -38.39 47.71 -44.43
CA ALA A 573 -38.29 47.39 -43.00
C ALA A 573 -39.44 47.96 -42.15
N GLN A 574 -40.44 48.60 -42.78
CA GLN A 574 -41.54 49.32 -42.13
C GLN A 574 -41.08 50.43 -41.18
N VAL A 575 -39.96 51.08 -41.49
CA VAL A 575 -39.41 52.22 -40.74
C VAL A 575 -39.38 53.49 -41.59
N GLN A 576 -39.32 54.65 -40.94
CA GLN A 576 -39.28 55.96 -41.58
C GLN A 576 -37.84 56.44 -41.82
N ASP A 577 -36.90 56.08 -40.94
CA ASP A 577 -35.49 56.48 -41.02
C ASP A 577 -34.53 55.45 -40.36
N MET A 578 -33.24 55.79 -40.33
CA MET A 578 -32.19 54.98 -39.69
C MET A 578 -32.30 54.89 -38.16
N ALA A 579 -32.95 55.83 -37.48
CA ALA A 579 -33.09 55.82 -36.03
C ALA A 579 -34.19 54.85 -35.59
N GLU A 580 -35.33 54.82 -36.27
CA GLU A 580 -36.38 53.83 -36.05
C GLU A 580 -35.88 52.41 -36.37
N TYR A 581 -35.05 52.25 -37.41
CA TYR A 581 -34.41 50.96 -37.73
C TYR A 581 -33.47 50.46 -36.63
N GLN A 582 -32.78 51.35 -35.92
CA GLN A 582 -31.92 51.00 -34.78
C GLN A 582 -32.73 50.49 -33.57
N VAL A 583 -33.92 51.03 -33.32
CA VAL A 583 -34.80 50.57 -32.23
C VAL A 583 -35.28 49.13 -32.48
N LEU A 584 -35.61 48.79 -33.72
CA LEU A 584 -36.02 47.43 -34.11
C LEU A 584 -34.90 46.39 -33.89
N GLN A 585 -33.65 46.74 -34.25
CA GLN A 585 -32.46 45.92 -34.04
C GLN A 585 -32.25 45.61 -32.55
N ALA A 586 -32.40 46.61 -31.68
CA ALA A 586 -32.25 46.45 -30.24
C ALA A 586 -33.34 45.53 -29.64
N LYS A 587 -34.60 45.69 -30.08
CA LYS A 587 -35.71 44.85 -29.62
C LYS A 587 -35.52 43.38 -30.01
N SER A 588 -35.08 43.11 -31.25
CA SER A 588 -34.81 41.76 -31.75
C SER A 588 -33.71 41.06 -30.93
N THR A 589 -32.60 41.77 -30.68
CA THR A 589 -31.44 41.26 -29.92
C THR A 589 -31.85 40.79 -28.51
N ARG A 590 -32.65 41.59 -27.79
CA ARG A 590 -33.16 41.22 -26.45
C ARG A 590 -34.03 39.96 -26.47
N GLN A 591 -34.85 39.77 -27.51
CA GLN A 591 -35.70 38.58 -27.63
C GLN A 591 -34.92 37.31 -28.00
N ALA A 592 -33.79 37.43 -28.71
CA ALA A 592 -32.88 36.31 -28.94
C ALA A 592 -32.19 35.85 -27.64
N GLU A 593 -31.77 36.78 -26.77
CA GLU A 593 -31.24 36.45 -25.45
C GLU A 593 -32.25 35.72 -24.56
N LEU A 594 -33.49 36.18 -24.50
CA LEU A 594 -34.55 35.57 -23.69
C LEU A 594 -34.83 34.12 -24.13
N LYS A 595 -34.94 33.87 -25.44
CA LYS A 595 -35.10 32.53 -26.01
C LYS A 595 -33.92 31.61 -25.68
N THR A 596 -32.70 32.13 -25.71
CA THR A 596 -31.48 31.38 -25.34
C THR A 596 -31.48 31.00 -23.86
N LYS A 597 -31.82 31.95 -22.97
CA LYS A 597 -31.93 31.72 -21.52
C LYS A 597 -33.01 30.69 -21.18
N LEU A 598 -34.11 30.67 -21.92
CA LEU A 598 -35.18 29.67 -21.79
C LEU A 598 -34.79 28.26 -22.24
N SER A 599 -34.01 28.11 -23.32
CA SER A 599 -33.50 26.78 -23.70
C SER A 599 -32.65 26.20 -22.57
N LEU A 600 -31.65 26.96 -22.10
CA LEU A 600 -30.74 26.52 -21.05
C LEU A 600 -31.47 26.12 -19.75
N LEU A 601 -32.57 26.79 -19.41
CA LEU A 601 -33.42 26.40 -18.26
C LEU A 601 -34.24 25.13 -18.53
N LYS A 602 -34.76 24.92 -19.75
CA LYS A 602 -35.45 23.69 -20.15
C LYS A 602 -34.49 22.49 -20.14
N ASP A 603 -33.31 22.67 -20.73
CA ASP A 603 -32.25 21.67 -20.81
C ASP A 603 -31.72 21.30 -19.41
N ASN A 604 -31.62 22.26 -18.49
CA ASN A 604 -31.25 22.03 -17.08
C ASN A 604 -32.31 21.25 -16.27
N LEU A 605 -33.58 21.36 -16.63
CA LEU A 605 -34.69 20.70 -15.93
C LEU A 605 -35.02 19.32 -16.52
N GLY A 606 -34.83 19.14 -17.83
CA GLY A 606 -34.93 17.84 -18.53
C GLY A 606 -36.17 17.02 -18.17
N GLU A 607 -35.99 15.71 -17.94
CA GLU A 607 -37.07 14.81 -17.50
C GLU A 607 -37.72 15.19 -16.16
N ASN A 608 -37.03 15.95 -15.33
CA ASN A 608 -37.56 16.38 -14.03
C ASN A 608 -38.57 17.53 -14.18
N LEU A 609 -38.59 18.26 -15.29
CA LEU A 609 -39.57 19.34 -15.54
C LEU A 609 -41.03 18.86 -15.37
N ALA A 610 -41.37 17.69 -15.91
CA ALA A 610 -42.70 17.09 -15.78
C ALA A 610 -43.01 16.68 -14.32
N LYS A 611 -42.02 16.10 -13.62
CA LYS A 611 -42.15 15.66 -12.22
C LYS A 611 -42.32 16.86 -11.27
N ILE A 612 -41.53 17.91 -11.47
CA ILE A 612 -41.59 19.16 -10.69
C ILE A 612 -42.94 19.84 -10.89
N LYS A 613 -43.44 19.95 -12.13
CA LYS A 613 -44.77 20.50 -12.43
C LYS A 613 -45.87 19.81 -11.61
N GLN A 614 -45.96 18.48 -11.71
CA GLN A 614 -46.96 17.68 -11.01
C GLN A 614 -46.85 17.76 -9.47
N LEU A 615 -45.64 17.89 -8.93
CA LEU A 615 -45.40 17.94 -7.48
C LEU A 615 -45.53 19.35 -6.87
N GLN A 616 -45.31 20.41 -7.66
CA GLN A 616 -45.43 21.80 -7.20
C GLN A 616 -46.88 22.28 -7.15
N GLU A 617 -47.74 21.82 -8.06
CA GLU A 617 -49.19 22.17 -8.10
C GLU A 617 -49.97 21.71 -6.84
N SER A 618 -49.37 20.91 -5.95
CA SER A 618 -50.07 20.25 -4.84
C SER A 618 -49.39 20.35 -3.47
N ASP A 619 -48.28 21.10 -3.33
CA ASP A 619 -47.50 21.24 -2.08
C ASP A 619 -47.12 19.89 -1.41
N GLN A 620 -46.94 18.84 -2.24
CA GLN A 620 -46.66 17.49 -1.76
C GLN A 620 -45.18 17.21 -1.53
N LEU A 621 -44.27 17.95 -2.19
CA LEU A 621 -42.84 17.63 -2.18
C LEU A 621 -42.22 17.75 -0.78
N ALA A 622 -42.53 18.82 -0.04
CA ALA A 622 -42.07 19.02 1.34
C ALA A 622 -42.60 17.91 2.28
N LYS A 623 -43.90 17.61 2.19
CA LYS A 623 -44.55 16.56 3.02
C LYS A 623 -44.01 15.17 2.73
N LYS A 624 -43.62 14.87 1.48
CA LYS A 624 -42.93 13.62 1.11
C LYS A 624 -41.51 13.56 1.69
N LEU A 625 -40.74 14.64 1.60
CA LEU A 625 -39.40 14.73 2.21
C LEU A 625 -39.43 14.53 3.73
N GLU A 626 -40.38 15.16 4.42
CA GLU A 626 -40.63 14.98 5.85
C GLU A 626 -41.01 13.53 6.20
N THR A 627 -41.97 12.95 5.45
CA THR A 627 -42.40 11.55 5.61
C THR A 627 -41.24 10.56 5.42
N VAL A 628 -40.33 10.81 4.47
CA VAL A 628 -39.17 9.96 4.23
C VAL A 628 -38.09 10.16 5.31
N GLN A 629 -37.88 11.39 5.80
CA GLN A 629 -36.97 11.65 6.93
C GLN A 629 -37.42 10.89 8.18
N ILE A 630 -38.70 10.97 8.56
CA ILE A 630 -39.25 10.26 9.73
C ILE A 630 -39.02 8.74 9.62
N LYS A 631 -39.16 8.16 8.42
CA LYS A 631 -38.88 6.74 8.16
C LYS A 631 -37.37 6.41 8.24
N ILE A 632 -36.51 7.32 7.80
CA ILE A 632 -35.04 7.20 7.92
C ILE A 632 -34.66 7.15 9.41
N ASP A 633 -35.14 8.10 10.21
CA ASP A 633 -34.84 8.22 11.63
C ASP A 633 -35.30 6.97 12.40
N GLN A 634 -36.53 6.51 12.13
CA GLN A 634 -37.07 5.25 12.67
C GLN A 634 -36.22 4.03 12.30
N LYS A 635 -35.69 3.95 11.07
CA LYS A 635 -34.80 2.84 10.67
C LYS A 635 -33.42 2.93 11.31
N GLN A 636 -32.88 4.13 11.52
CA GLN A 636 -31.59 4.33 12.17
C GLN A 636 -31.61 3.87 13.64
N GLU A 637 -32.66 4.19 14.41
CA GLU A 637 -32.77 3.70 15.79
C GLU A 637 -32.96 2.16 15.86
N VAL A 638 -33.74 1.55 14.96
CA VAL A 638 -33.86 0.08 14.90
C VAL A 638 -32.53 -0.59 14.52
N ILE A 639 -31.76 -0.01 13.59
CA ILE A 639 -30.42 -0.48 13.22
C ILE A 639 -29.46 -0.41 14.43
N LYS A 640 -29.47 0.71 15.15
CA LYS A 640 -28.67 0.96 16.36
C LYS A 640 -29.01 0.00 17.51
N GLU A 641 -30.30 -0.30 17.73
CA GLU A 641 -30.73 -1.36 18.65
C GLU A 641 -30.19 -2.74 18.25
N LEU A 642 -30.28 -3.10 16.96
CA LEU A 642 -29.82 -4.39 16.45
C LEU A 642 -28.29 -4.52 16.54
N GLN A 643 -27.54 -3.46 16.21
CA GLN A 643 -26.08 -3.40 16.38
C GLN A 643 -25.65 -3.54 17.85
N THR A 644 -26.42 -2.95 18.78
CA THR A 644 -26.15 -3.09 20.23
C THR A 644 -26.36 -4.52 20.70
N LYS A 645 -27.48 -5.14 20.31
CA LYS A 645 -27.80 -6.55 20.64
C LYS A 645 -26.80 -7.53 20.02
N ASP A 646 -26.36 -7.26 18.79
CA ASP A 646 -25.35 -8.04 18.07
C ASP A 646 -23.99 -7.98 18.78
N ALA A 647 -23.54 -6.79 19.18
CA ALA A 647 -22.31 -6.59 19.93
C ALA A 647 -22.37 -7.28 21.32
N GLU A 648 -23.46 -7.15 22.06
CA GLU A 648 -23.67 -7.88 23.31
C GLU A 648 -23.61 -9.40 23.12
N THR A 649 -24.25 -9.92 22.07
CA THR A 649 -24.28 -11.36 21.77
C THR A 649 -22.88 -11.86 21.44
N LYS A 650 -22.11 -11.11 20.62
CA LYS A 650 -20.71 -11.40 20.31
C LYS A 650 -19.80 -11.37 21.54
N VAL A 651 -19.98 -10.43 22.47
CA VAL A 651 -19.23 -10.40 23.74
C VAL A 651 -19.55 -11.64 24.60
N LYS A 652 -20.84 -12.00 24.73
CA LYS A 652 -21.25 -13.22 25.45
C LYS A 652 -20.64 -14.48 24.83
N MET A 653 -20.64 -14.60 23.50
CA MET A 653 -19.98 -15.69 22.78
C MET A 653 -18.46 -15.73 22.94
N THR A 654 -17.80 -14.56 23.04
CA THR A 654 -16.33 -14.47 23.20
C THR A 654 -15.88 -14.87 24.61
N ASN A 655 -16.76 -14.70 25.60
CA ASN A 655 -16.51 -15.08 26.99
C ASN A 655 -16.77 -16.57 27.28
N LEU A 656 -17.51 -17.28 26.41
CA LEU A 656 -17.76 -18.72 26.52
C LEU A 656 -16.66 -19.53 25.85
N ALA A 657 -16.35 -20.71 26.39
CA ALA A 657 -15.19 -21.48 25.98
C ALA A 657 -15.28 -22.00 24.53
N ASN A 658 -14.18 -21.84 23.78
CA ASN A 658 -14.01 -22.52 22.49
C ASN A 658 -14.14 -24.05 22.66
N SER A 659 -14.78 -24.70 21.68
CA SER A 659 -15.19 -26.13 21.68
C SER A 659 -14.12 -27.15 22.13
N ASN A 660 -12.84 -26.81 22.02
CA ASN A 660 -11.71 -27.61 22.51
C ASN A 660 -11.80 -27.96 24.00
N ALA A 661 -12.44 -27.13 24.83
CA ALA A 661 -12.59 -27.38 26.27
C ALA A 661 -13.38 -28.68 26.55
N VAL A 662 -14.52 -28.87 25.87
CA VAL A 662 -15.35 -30.08 25.98
C VAL A 662 -14.58 -31.33 25.55
N PHE A 663 -13.86 -31.24 24.43
CA PHE A 663 -13.07 -32.35 23.91
C PHE A 663 -11.93 -32.74 24.87
N ALA A 664 -11.21 -31.75 25.39
CA ALA A 664 -10.14 -31.96 26.37
C ALA A 664 -10.68 -32.61 27.66
N ALA A 665 -11.77 -32.08 28.22
CA ALA A 665 -12.40 -32.62 29.44
C ALA A 665 -12.86 -34.08 29.25
N LYS A 666 -13.46 -34.41 28.10
CA LYS A 666 -13.87 -35.80 27.77
C LYS A 666 -12.68 -36.74 27.59
N GLN A 667 -11.60 -36.29 26.95
CA GLN A 667 -10.38 -37.10 26.82
C GLN A 667 -9.71 -37.34 28.17
N GLU A 668 -9.67 -36.32 29.04
CA GLU A 668 -9.16 -36.43 30.42
C GLU A 668 -9.98 -37.41 31.28
N LEU A 669 -11.31 -37.37 31.14
CA LEU A 669 -12.22 -38.30 31.81
C LEU A 669 -11.98 -39.74 31.31
N ALA A 670 -11.96 -39.98 30.00
CA ALA A 670 -11.75 -41.30 29.42
C ALA A 670 -10.39 -41.93 29.80
N ASN A 671 -9.34 -41.11 29.90
CA ASN A 671 -8.03 -41.54 30.39
C ASN A 671 -8.13 -42.01 31.86
N THR A 672 -8.78 -41.22 32.72
CA THR A 672 -8.94 -41.53 34.14
C THR A 672 -9.87 -42.72 34.38
N GLU A 673 -10.90 -42.92 33.56
CA GLU A 673 -11.78 -44.09 33.63
C GLU A 673 -11.04 -45.39 33.25
N THR A 674 -10.13 -45.30 32.29
CA THR A 674 -9.24 -46.41 31.92
C THR A 674 -8.27 -46.76 33.05
N GLU A 675 -7.64 -45.76 33.65
CA GLU A 675 -6.73 -45.92 34.80
C GLU A 675 -7.46 -46.52 36.03
N PHE A 676 -8.63 -45.97 36.37
CA PHE A 676 -9.49 -46.48 37.44
C PHE A 676 -9.95 -47.93 37.20
N ARG A 677 -10.30 -48.28 35.95
CA ARG A 677 -10.67 -49.66 35.58
C ARG A 677 -9.50 -50.63 35.79
N ASN A 678 -8.30 -50.25 35.38
CA ASN A 678 -7.12 -51.11 35.50
C ASN A 678 -6.76 -51.35 36.97
N LEU A 679 -6.69 -50.30 37.79
CA LEU A 679 -6.44 -50.42 39.23
C LEU A 679 -7.59 -51.13 39.97
N SER A 680 -8.84 -51.01 39.51
CA SER A 680 -9.97 -51.81 40.04
C SER A 680 -9.79 -53.31 39.79
N ILE A 681 -9.35 -53.69 38.58
CA ILE A 681 -9.09 -55.10 38.23
C ILE A 681 -7.92 -55.63 39.07
N GLU A 682 -6.83 -54.86 39.19
CA GLU A 682 -5.67 -55.25 40.01
C GLU A 682 -6.03 -55.39 41.49
N TYR A 683 -6.78 -54.44 42.06
CA TYR A 683 -7.31 -54.53 43.43
C TYR A 683 -8.13 -55.81 43.65
N LEU A 684 -9.09 -56.08 42.76
CA LEU A 684 -9.96 -57.25 42.87
C LEU A 684 -9.20 -58.56 42.69
N ALA A 685 -8.20 -58.62 41.82
CA ALA A 685 -7.34 -59.78 41.63
C ALA A 685 -6.50 -60.10 42.89
N ASN A 686 -5.82 -59.09 43.45
CA ASN A 686 -5.05 -59.24 44.70
C ASN A 686 -5.97 -59.65 45.87
N LEU A 687 -7.15 -59.02 46.00
CA LEU A 687 -8.13 -59.35 47.04
C LEU A 687 -8.66 -60.78 46.90
N ALA A 688 -9.01 -61.20 45.67
CA ALA A 688 -9.51 -62.55 45.40
C ALA A 688 -8.44 -63.61 45.71
N ALA A 689 -7.19 -63.40 45.27
CA ALA A 689 -6.07 -64.31 45.55
C ALA A 689 -5.87 -64.52 47.07
N SER A 690 -5.78 -63.42 47.85
CA SER A 690 -5.69 -63.49 49.31
C SER A 690 -6.86 -64.27 49.95
N LYS A 691 -8.10 -64.01 49.48
CA LYS A 691 -9.29 -64.71 49.99
C LYS A 691 -9.34 -66.19 49.62
N TRP A 692 -8.90 -66.57 48.43
CA TRP A 692 -8.83 -67.97 48.01
C TRP A 692 -7.74 -68.74 48.74
N ILE A 693 -6.55 -68.15 48.94
CA ILE A 693 -5.47 -68.80 49.70
C ILE A 693 -5.88 -68.99 51.17
N SER A 694 -6.46 -67.96 51.80
CA SER A 694 -7.03 -68.08 53.15
C SER A 694 -8.06 -69.21 53.22
N ARG A 695 -8.98 -69.29 52.25
CA ARG A 695 -10.01 -70.33 52.22
C ARG A 695 -9.45 -71.74 51.96
N ALA A 696 -8.37 -71.85 51.20
CA ALA A 696 -7.67 -73.11 50.97
C ALA A 696 -6.99 -73.62 52.25
N LEU A 697 -6.31 -72.73 53.00
CA LEU A 697 -5.73 -73.04 54.32
C LEU A 697 -6.82 -73.47 55.34
N ASP A 698 -7.93 -72.74 55.40
CA ASP A 698 -9.09 -73.09 56.25
C ASP A 698 -9.57 -74.53 55.97
N LEU A 699 -9.65 -74.93 54.69
CA LEU A 699 -10.11 -76.25 54.25
C LEU A 699 -9.07 -77.34 54.49
N ALA A 700 -7.79 -77.10 54.17
CA ALA A 700 -6.69 -78.05 54.37
C ALA A 700 -6.53 -78.44 55.86
N SER A 701 -6.96 -77.58 56.79
CA SER A 701 -6.99 -77.86 58.22
C SER A 701 -7.92 -79.01 58.65
N ASN A 702 -8.71 -79.61 57.74
CA ASN A 702 -9.42 -80.90 57.93
C ASN A 702 -10.26 -81.00 59.23
N GLU A 703 -10.96 -79.92 59.56
CA GLU A 703 -11.76 -79.74 60.78
C GLU A 703 -10.97 -79.88 62.11
N ARG A 704 -9.62 -79.95 62.07
CA ARG A 704 -8.77 -80.11 63.25
C ARG A 704 -9.01 -79.00 64.28
N PHE A 705 -9.26 -77.76 63.84
CA PHE A 705 -9.55 -76.64 64.75
C PHE A 705 -10.88 -76.82 65.51
N PRO A 706 -12.05 -77.06 64.87
CA PRO A 706 -13.27 -77.47 65.57
C PRO A 706 -13.08 -78.65 66.54
N LYS A 707 -12.32 -79.69 66.12
CA LYS A 707 -12.05 -80.87 66.95
C LYS A 707 -11.17 -80.53 68.17
N MET A 708 -10.13 -79.69 67.99
CA MET A 708 -9.29 -79.15 69.07
C MET A 708 -10.12 -78.35 70.08
N LEU A 709 -11.00 -77.46 69.63
CA LEU A 709 -11.87 -76.70 70.55
C LEU A 709 -12.84 -77.60 71.33
N LYS A 710 -13.31 -78.70 70.72
CA LYS A 710 -14.12 -79.73 71.41
C LYS A 710 -13.30 -80.45 72.50
N THR A 711 -12.13 -80.97 72.15
CA THR A 711 -11.21 -81.64 73.10
C THR A 711 -10.79 -80.67 74.23
N ALA A 712 -10.41 -79.43 73.91
CA ALA A 712 -10.04 -78.42 74.90
C ALA A 712 -11.19 -78.07 75.86
N LYS A 713 -12.44 -78.05 75.36
CA LYS A 713 -13.65 -77.91 76.19
C LYS A 713 -13.84 -79.10 77.13
N GLU A 714 -13.58 -80.32 76.67
CA GLU A 714 -13.68 -81.55 77.48
C GLU A 714 -12.59 -81.58 78.57
N TYR A 715 -11.35 -81.22 78.24
CA TYR A 715 -10.24 -81.08 79.19
C TYR A 715 -10.44 -79.92 80.19
N LEU A 716 -10.92 -78.75 79.76
CA LEU A 716 -11.30 -77.65 80.66
C LEU A 716 -12.41 -78.06 81.62
N ARG A 717 -13.39 -78.82 81.15
CA ARG A 717 -14.51 -79.32 81.97
C ARG A 717 -14.01 -80.28 83.06
N LEU A 718 -13.04 -81.14 82.74
CA LEU A 718 -12.38 -82.02 83.71
C LEU A 718 -11.55 -81.23 84.74
N LEU A 719 -10.61 -80.39 84.27
CA LEU A 719 -9.72 -79.59 85.10
C LEU A 719 -10.42 -78.56 86.00
N THR A 720 -11.67 -78.21 85.71
CA THR A 720 -12.43 -77.24 86.50
C THR A 720 -13.61 -77.87 87.24
N ASN A 721 -13.68 -79.21 87.32
CA ASN A 721 -14.77 -79.97 87.92
C ASN A 721 -16.16 -79.45 87.47
N ASN A 722 -16.40 -79.44 86.16
CA ASN A 722 -17.62 -78.95 85.50
C ASN A 722 -17.91 -77.44 85.67
N ARG A 723 -17.10 -76.67 86.41
CA ARG A 723 -17.32 -75.22 86.63
C ARG A 723 -17.38 -74.43 85.33
N TYR A 724 -16.59 -74.81 84.32
CA TYR A 724 -16.69 -74.26 82.97
C TYR A 724 -17.07 -75.39 82.00
N ASN A 725 -18.14 -75.17 81.23
CA ASN A 725 -18.81 -76.22 80.43
C ASN A 725 -18.77 -75.95 78.91
N SER A 726 -18.25 -74.81 78.49
CA SER A 726 -18.05 -74.51 77.06
C SER A 726 -16.93 -73.50 76.85
N LEU A 727 -16.36 -73.54 75.66
CA LEU A 727 -15.27 -72.68 75.16
C LEU A 727 -15.70 -72.13 73.79
N ASN A 728 -15.45 -70.86 73.52
CA ASN A 728 -15.66 -70.24 72.21
C ASN A 728 -14.54 -69.23 71.94
N ILE A 729 -14.09 -69.16 70.69
CA ILE A 729 -13.03 -68.27 70.23
C ILE A 729 -13.40 -67.71 68.86
N ASP A 730 -14.17 -66.64 68.87
CA ASP A 730 -14.33 -65.75 67.72
C ASP A 730 -13.17 -64.73 67.76
N LYS A 731 -13.44 -63.43 67.85
CA LYS A 731 -12.40 -62.38 67.93
C LYS A 731 -11.51 -62.42 69.19
N LYS A 732 -11.95 -63.06 70.27
CA LYS A 732 -11.20 -63.28 71.52
C LYS A 732 -11.70 -64.55 72.22
N LEU A 733 -10.82 -65.25 72.92
CA LEU A 733 -11.16 -66.45 73.69
C LEU A 733 -12.12 -66.13 74.85
N THR A 734 -13.17 -66.94 75.00
CA THR A 734 -14.14 -66.87 76.09
C THR A 734 -14.52 -68.28 76.57
N VAL A 735 -14.91 -68.37 77.85
CA VAL A 735 -15.43 -69.60 78.46
C VAL A 735 -16.82 -69.37 79.02
N THR A 736 -17.64 -70.42 79.04
CA THR A 736 -18.98 -70.41 79.64
C THR A 736 -18.93 -71.17 80.96
N ARG A 737 -19.38 -70.53 82.03
CA ARG A 737 -19.52 -71.12 83.36
C ARG A 737 -20.79 -72.01 83.41
N PHE A 738 -20.85 -72.93 84.37
CA PHE A 738 -21.96 -73.88 84.54
C PHE A 738 -23.37 -73.24 84.55
N ASP A 739 -23.50 -71.98 84.97
CA ASP A 739 -24.72 -71.16 85.00
C ASP A 739 -25.03 -70.45 83.67
N GLY A 740 -24.33 -70.79 82.58
CA GLY A 740 -24.47 -70.16 81.26
C GLY A 740 -23.75 -68.81 81.12
N LYS A 741 -23.12 -68.29 82.19
CA LYS A 741 -22.44 -66.99 82.15
C LYS A 741 -21.16 -67.06 81.29
N LYS A 742 -21.12 -66.31 80.18
CA LYS A 742 -19.91 -66.10 79.37
C LYS A 742 -18.92 -65.19 80.12
N ILE A 743 -17.65 -65.58 80.15
CA ILE A 743 -16.56 -64.91 80.87
C ILE A 743 -15.34 -64.82 79.94
N LYS A 744 -14.71 -63.63 79.87
CA LYS A 744 -13.45 -63.40 79.15
C LYS A 744 -12.27 -63.90 79.98
N VAL A 745 -11.19 -64.36 79.34
CA VAL A 745 -9.99 -64.93 80.01
C VAL A 745 -9.41 -64.00 81.09
N GLN A 746 -9.34 -62.69 80.80
CA GLN A 746 -8.93 -61.62 81.73
C GLN A 746 -9.73 -61.47 83.05
N TYR A 747 -10.79 -62.26 83.23
CA TYR A 747 -11.61 -62.30 84.46
C TYR A 747 -11.62 -63.69 85.11
N LEU A 748 -10.74 -64.60 84.67
CA LEU A 748 -10.50 -65.89 85.31
C LEU A 748 -9.42 -65.73 86.39
N SER A 749 -9.52 -66.50 87.46
CA SER A 749 -8.42 -66.65 88.42
C SER A 749 -7.20 -67.26 87.72
N ARG A 750 -5.98 -66.82 88.08
CA ARG A 750 -4.70 -67.27 87.49
C ARG A 750 -4.66 -68.77 87.21
N GLY A 751 -4.90 -69.62 88.21
CA GLY A 751 -4.89 -71.09 88.03
C GLY A 751 -5.94 -71.63 87.06
N THR A 752 -7.07 -70.96 86.86
CA THR A 752 -8.07 -71.32 85.84
C THR A 752 -7.65 -70.90 84.44
N SER A 753 -6.94 -69.77 84.32
CA SER A 753 -6.27 -69.35 83.09
C SER A 753 -5.14 -70.31 82.70
N GLU A 754 -4.31 -70.71 83.67
CA GLU A 754 -3.25 -71.73 83.51
C GLU A 754 -3.85 -73.07 83.05
N GLN A 755 -4.96 -73.53 83.67
CA GLN A 755 -5.71 -74.73 83.25
C GLN A 755 -6.33 -74.62 81.84
N LEU A 756 -6.87 -73.46 81.47
CA LEU A 756 -7.47 -73.22 80.15
C LEU A 756 -6.43 -73.33 79.03
N TYR A 757 -5.24 -72.77 79.24
CA TYR A 757 -4.14 -72.90 78.27
C TYR A 757 -3.56 -74.31 78.22
N PHE A 758 -3.42 -74.96 79.38
CA PHE A 758 -3.01 -76.37 79.45
C PHE A 758 -3.97 -77.28 78.66
N ALA A 759 -5.28 -77.08 78.81
CA ALA A 759 -6.31 -77.79 78.04
C ALA A 759 -6.23 -77.50 76.52
N LEU A 760 -5.95 -76.25 76.12
CA LEU A 760 -5.81 -75.87 74.71
C LEU A 760 -4.55 -76.46 74.07
N LYS A 761 -3.37 -76.36 74.69
CA LYS A 761 -2.13 -76.96 74.18
C LYS A 761 -2.24 -78.50 74.11
N LEU A 762 -2.78 -79.17 75.13
CA LEU A 762 -2.97 -80.62 75.09
C LEU A 762 -3.93 -81.05 73.98
N ALA A 763 -5.06 -80.34 73.82
CA ALA A 763 -5.98 -80.60 72.74
C ALA A 763 -5.35 -80.37 71.35
N PHE A 764 -4.45 -79.40 71.22
CA PHE A 764 -3.69 -79.20 69.99
C PHE A 764 -2.78 -80.40 69.71
N VAL A 765 -1.93 -80.80 70.67
CA VAL A 765 -1.01 -81.95 70.53
C VAL A 765 -1.76 -83.24 70.20
N GLU A 766 -2.93 -83.48 70.80
CA GLU A 766 -3.74 -84.66 70.48
C GLU A 766 -4.30 -84.63 69.05
N GLN A 767 -4.71 -83.46 68.54
CA GLN A 767 -5.28 -83.30 67.19
C GLN A 767 -4.23 -83.23 66.08
N ILE A 768 -2.93 -83.34 66.40
CA ILE A 768 -1.81 -83.47 65.46
C ILE A 768 -1.06 -84.81 65.59
N LYS A 769 -1.47 -85.70 66.51
CA LYS A 769 -0.75 -86.94 66.85
C LYS A 769 -0.59 -87.93 65.68
N ASP A 770 -1.45 -87.83 64.67
CA ASP A 770 -1.38 -88.59 63.42
C ASP A 770 -0.31 -88.08 62.44
N GLN A 771 0.12 -86.82 62.60
CA GLN A 771 1.23 -86.22 61.83
C GLN A 771 2.54 -86.30 62.63
N ILE A 772 2.50 -85.94 63.92
CA ILE A 772 3.64 -85.93 64.84
C ILE A 772 3.20 -86.38 66.22
N ASN A 773 3.69 -87.54 66.65
CA ASN A 773 3.58 -87.98 68.04
C ASN A 773 4.95 -87.93 68.72
N LEU A 774 5.25 -86.79 69.36
CA LEU A 774 6.46 -86.58 70.17
C LEU A 774 6.13 -86.53 71.68
N PRO A 775 7.13 -86.74 72.56
CA PRO A 775 6.91 -86.70 74.00
C PRO A 775 6.57 -85.30 74.51
N ILE A 776 5.52 -85.22 75.32
CA ILE A 776 5.07 -84.01 76.03
C ILE A 776 5.93 -83.81 77.28
N LEU A 777 6.61 -82.66 77.40
CA LEU A 777 7.42 -82.30 78.56
C LEU A 777 6.67 -81.31 79.46
N ILE A 778 6.52 -81.64 80.74
CA ILE A 778 5.79 -80.79 81.72
C ILE A 778 6.74 -80.43 82.86
N ASP A 779 7.24 -79.20 82.87
CA ASP A 779 8.22 -78.70 83.85
C ASP A 779 7.56 -77.78 84.89
N ASP A 780 7.52 -78.24 86.15
CA ASP A 780 6.95 -77.59 87.36
C ASP A 780 5.61 -76.84 87.19
N SER A 781 4.84 -77.20 86.15
CA SER A 781 3.62 -76.49 85.70
C SER A 781 2.44 -76.50 86.68
N PHE A 782 2.52 -77.31 87.74
CA PHE A 782 1.42 -77.55 88.68
C PHE A 782 1.68 -77.01 90.10
N VAL A 783 2.74 -76.22 90.30
CA VAL A 783 3.10 -75.63 91.61
C VAL A 783 1.92 -74.88 92.29
N ASN A 784 1.04 -74.25 91.50
CA ASN A 784 -0.10 -73.45 91.98
C ASN A 784 -1.39 -74.26 92.30
N PHE A 785 -1.35 -75.60 92.27
CA PHE A 785 -2.56 -76.44 92.22
C PHE A 785 -2.87 -77.10 93.57
N ASP A 786 -4.13 -77.03 94.00
CA ASP A 786 -4.63 -77.70 95.21
C ASP A 786 -4.85 -79.21 95.02
N ASP A 787 -5.06 -79.93 96.13
CA ASP A 787 -5.22 -81.39 96.14
C ASP A 787 -6.31 -81.92 95.20
N GLN A 788 -7.40 -81.18 95.00
CA GLN A 788 -8.49 -81.57 94.09
C GLN A 788 -8.06 -81.40 92.64
N ARG A 789 -7.38 -80.30 92.31
CA ARG A 789 -6.83 -80.06 90.97
C ARG A 789 -5.69 -81.02 90.63
N VAL A 790 -4.87 -81.44 91.59
CA VAL A 790 -3.85 -82.49 91.39
C VAL A 790 -4.50 -83.83 91.03
N ASN A 791 -5.64 -84.18 91.63
CA ASN A 791 -6.40 -85.38 91.23
C ASN A 791 -6.97 -85.27 89.80
N GLN A 792 -7.45 -84.08 89.41
CA GLN A 792 -7.94 -83.82 88.05
C GLN A 792 -6.80 -83.86 87.01
N ILE A 793 -5.60 -83.38 87.35
CA ILE A 793 -4.38 -83.56 86.55
C ILE A 793 -4.07 -85.05 86.39
N LYS A 794 -4.06 -85.85 87.47
CA LYS A 794 -3.82 -87.31 87.38
C LYS A 794 -4.76 -87.97 86.37
N GLN A 795 -6.06 -87.63 86.42
CA GLN A 795 -7.05 -88.18 85.49
C GLN A 795 -6.78 -87.75 84.03
N LEU A 796 -6.50 -86.47 83.79
CA LEU A 796 -6.21 -85.94 82.46
C LEU A 796 -4.91 -86.52 81.88
N LEU A 797 -3.83 -86.55 82.66
CA LEU A 797 -2.56 -87.12 82.22
C LEU A 797 -2.65 -88.63 82.01
N GLY A 798 -3.51 -89.34 82.75
CA GLY A 798 -3.89 -90.71 82.44
C GLY A 798 -4.42 -90.84 81.00
N GLN A 799 -5.43 -90.06 80.64
CA GLN A 799 -6.05 -90.05 79.31
C GLN A 799 -5.06 -89.67 78.19
N VAL A 800 -4.29 -88.59 78.39
CA VAL A 800 -3.27 -88.15 77.41
C VAL A 800 -2.18 -89.21 77.23
N SER A 801 -1.74 -89.85 78.31
CA SER A 801 -0.66 -90.86 78.29
C SER A 801 -1.01 -92.13 77.53
N GLU A 802 -2.27 -92.33 77.13
CA GLU A 802 -2.66 -93.42 76.24
C GLU A 802 -2.27 -93.17 74.78
N ASN A 803 -2.09 -91.90 74.40
CA ASN A 803 -1.90 -91.46 73.02
C ASN A 803 -0.51 -90.85 72.79
N ASN A 804 -0.04 -90.03 73.73
CA ASN A 804 1.24 -89.32 73.66
C ASN A 804 2.08 -89.70 74.89
N GLN A 805 3.39 -89.87 74.73
CA GLN A 805 4.25 -90.08 75.90
C GLN A 805 4.33 -88.78 76.72
N VAL A 806 4.23 -88.87 78.05
CA VAL A 806 4.31 -87.73 78.97
C VAL A 806 5.51 -87.87 79.90
N LEU A 807 6.27 -86.79 80.04
CA LEU A 807 7.46 -86.65 80.88
C LEU A 807 7.23 -85.48 81.84
N ILE A 808 6.83 -85.80 83.08
CA ILE A 808 6.63 -84.78 84.14
C ILE A 808 7.94 -84.55 84.87
N PHE A 809 8.31 -83.30 85.07
CA PHE A 809 9.40 -82.87 85.94
C PHE A 809 8.81 -82.04 87.08
N THR A 810 8.94 -82.50 88.33
CA THR A 810 8.24 -81.86 89.46
C THR A 810 9.02 -81.84 90.79
N ALA A 811 8.83 -80.78 91.56
CA ALA A 811 9.19 -80.68 92.98
C ALA A 811 8.10 -81.20 93.96
N GLN A 812 6.90 -81.52 93.49
CA GLN A 812 5.77 -81.86 94.36
C GLN A 812 5.73 -83.36 94.73
N ALA A 813 6.17 -83.70 95.96
CA ALA A 813 6.08 -85.08 96.48
C ALA A 813 4.66 -85.66 96.38
N GLY A 814 3.64 -84.91 96.80
CA GLY A 814 2.23 -85.33 96.74
C GLY A 814 1.68 -85.56 95.33
N LEU A 815 2.29 -84.98 94.28
CA LEU A 815 1.97 -85.34 92.89
C LEU A 815 2.57 -86.71 92.53
N VAL A 816 3.82 -86.97 92.91
CA VAL A 816 4.50 -88.26 92.69
C VAL A 816 3.76 -89.40 93.41
N GLU A 817 3.43 -89.22 94.69
CA GLU A 817 2.67 -90.18 95.50
C GLU A 817 1.31 -90.50 94.86
N LYS A 818 0.55 -89.47 94.47
CA LYS A 818 -0.74 -89.66 93.79
C LYS A 818 -0.62 -90.36 92.46
N LEU A 819 0.45 -90.12 91.68
CA LEU A 819 0.67 -90.79 90.39
C LEU A 819 1.00 -92.28 90.55
N GLN A 820 1.49 -92.73 91.71
CA GLN A 820 1.79 -94.13 92.01
C GLN A 820 2.84 -94.76 91.06
N LEU A 821 3.72 -93.93 90.51
CA LEU A 821 4.83 -94.33 89.65
C LEU A 821 6.15 -94.24 90.42
N LYS A 822 7.10 -95.15 90.15
CA LYS A 822 8.47 -95.04 90.64
C LYS A 822 9.14 -93.82 89.96
N PRO A 823 9.53 -92.77 90.69
CA PRO A 823 10.14 -91.60 90.09
C PRO A 823 11.59 -91.88 89.64
N LEU A 824 12.02 -91.17 88.60
CA LEU A 824 13.42 -90.94 88.30
C LEU A 824 13.90 -89.79 89.18
N THR A 825 14.82 -90.06 90.10
CA THR A 825 15.32 -89.07 91.05
C THR A 825 16.63 -88.45 90.58
N PHE A 826 16.79 -87.15 90.85
CA PHE A 826 18.04 -86.45 90.60
C PHE A 826 19.03 -86.72 91.74
N THR A 827 19.93 -87.67 91.54
CA THR A 827 21.11 -87.81 92.39
C THR A 827 22.01 -86.59 92.17
N LYS A 828 22.27 -85.80 93.21
CA LYS A 828 23.44 -84.90 93.20
C LYS A 828 24.67 -85.77 92.92
N GLY A 829 25.51 -85.34 91.98
CA GLY A 829 26.86 -85.88 91.89
C GLY A 829 27.58 -85.59 93.20
N THR A 830 28.17 -86.63 93.79
CA THR A 830 29.25 -86.45 94.77
C THR A 830 30.45 -85.86 94.04
N GLU A 831 31.12 -84.90 94.68
CA GLU A 831 32.35 -84.26 94.20
C GLU A 831 33.51 -85.25 94.07
#